data_AF-A0A966CB73-F1
#
_entry.id   AF-A0A966CB73-F1
#
_cell.length_a   1.000
_cell.length_b   1.000
_cell.length_c   1.000
_cell.angle_alpha   90.00
_cell.angle_beta   90.00
_cell.angle_gamma   90.00
#
_symmetry.space_group_name_H-M   'P 1'
#
loop_
_entity.id
_entity.type
_entity.pdbx_description
1 polymer ?
#
loop_
_entity_poly.entity_id
_entity_poly.type
_entity_poly.pdbx_seq_one_letter_code
_entity_poly.pdbx_strand_id
1 'polypeptide(L)'
;MLPENSQINDFLECLGYGEGEKVFIRTIPLDKEKPPKKITLTYPITEIPKQESGYGVYFVVNGQGNSKKDIKTAKALFCEFDNLSYDEQLTILAKFNLPFPTIRLFTGGKSIHHYWVFDEPVPIEQWQELIKDLIDYIGSDPAVKDPSRLMRLPDYFHYSKDENGNLIQGKKSKVLSGCLHTYSYESLRNIIPRSIPKEVKKVMNNHQVTDYQVISFIKDVVKPHQKGSNTYDNYRKLLGAIKQLYGEDIALNIGDIIGLDDDYNWSQIIESTNGNFGLGTIYYQLIELGLINKSQWSNLFKSNQSQSSKVTVTSEKRDFKEHTTNNENVINDSWINIATNELFNGNWISLNNVLYQYNGNYYEEKETVIIKKQIVNWCSNYIDEKGKKSKANPTSVENVFKWVNALFGVSPSQVNCEGIPLKNGYLALIKDENNKPKFELRKYSHDVYFTYQSQVNYDPKANKEPANKLLECIDEPYKSLFVKTLSTILSFKTIKEMWDRIKALLLIGDGSNGKDTVREVISLILGEQGITSCSLNDFSQSRGFNLARLATNPKLNWSSENKEINIDSIQSLKQAITGDPLFIEGKGKDGFEVKLNTLFVFNTNHKPDLKGNQFAIQSRLTLIPFTKTYSMNPKQGELKADPRFKHDKNFLVNDVAPALLNLLIDAFGDVYQNGINYQQSESYFNEVIEENNHLRRFSNDLGLIFTGDESDRLSISDIYSKLIQWYFNNGYLEFETKNEKVKNIWLDDDKKDPVVKLSKDLKTRILELFPKVKEKTIHQKKYLSGIKFDLDSPDSPKNSKTIDNKEFEGNHVDSPIDSPLTPLLTPLTTNLDSPNLKNQSIFNPSQTQNDLSESKTDLIFNNKSDFQYINNNYEPDFIKNESKNQKNESGEAKNESKNQKGEATWEAKGRQKGGNMGGNMGGKNPNKINTFTKIGEATSKKVSQEKNEVDNVQFFESDIKEKDFNNMIEIINMYLEHLGFFSMSEKHSFIENQIKRSYKNVFDLSDKELVNLYELAISS
;
A
#
# COMPACT_ATOMS: atom_id res chain seq x y z
N MET A 1 -31.09 45.24 14.62
CA MET A 1 -32.24 44.76 13.83
C MET A 1 -31.74 44.07 12.57
N LEU A 2 -32.39 42.98 12.17
CA LEU A 2 -32.26 42.37 10.84
C LEU A 2 -33.04 43.20 9.79
N PRO A 3 -32.61 43.19 8.52
CA PRO A 3 -33.48 43.53 7.39
C PRO A 3 -34.59 42.50 7.23
N GLU A 4 -35.78 42.93 6.84
CA GLU A 4 -36.96 42.07 6.60
C GLU A 4 -36.71 40.98 5.54
N ASN A 5 -35.81 41.25 4.57
CA ASN A 5 -35.44 40.34 3.49
C ASN A 5 -34.19 39.49 3.81
N SER A 6 -33.87 39.23 5.09
CA SER A 6 -32.68 38.46 5.48
C SER A 6 -32.97 36.98 5.67
N GLN A 7 -32.17 36.15 5.03
CA GLN A 7 -32.31 34.69 5.00
C GLN A 7 -31.70 34.00 6.24
N ILE A 8 -31.16 34.75 7.21
CA ILE A 8 -30.34 34.20 8.30
C ILE A 8 -31.17 33.37 9.28
N ASN A 9 -32.35 33.85 9.70
CA ASN A 9 -33.18 33.10 10.63
C ASN A 9 -33.81 31.89 9.94
N ASP A 10 -34.44 32.07 8.79
CA ASP A 10 -35.03 31.01 7.96
C ASP A 10 -34.03 29.87 7.70
N PHE A 11 -32.78 30.20 7.37
CA PHE A 11 -31.71 29.22 7.16
C PHE A 11 -31.32 28.47 8.44
N LEU A 12 -31.31 29.12 9.60
CA LEU A 12 -31.04 28.48 10.89
C LEU A 12 -32.24 27.64 11.37
N GLU A 13 -33.47 28.09 11.11
CA GLU A 13 -34.69 27.33 11.34
C GLU A 13 -34.70 26.04 10.52
N CYS A 14 -34.38 26.14 9.22
CA CYS A 14 -34.23 24.98 8.34
C CYS A 14 -33.13 24.00 8.81
N LEU A 15 -32.12 24.46 9.55
CA LEU A 15 -31.08 23.63 10.18
C LEU A 15 -31.48 23.12 11.59
N GLY A 16 -32.72 23.35 12.02
CA GLY A 16 -33.26 22.88 13.29
C GLY A 16 -32.76 23.63 14.53
N TYR A 17 -32.42 24.93 14.43
CA TYR A 17 -32.13 25.76 15.61
C TYR A 17 -33.40 26.12 16.38
N GLY A 18 -33.40 25.85 17.69
CA GLY A 18 -34.52 26.16 18.58
C GLY A 18 -34.44 27.55 19.20
N GLU A 19 -35.58 28.13 19.58
CA GLU A 19 -35.62 29.41 20.29
C GLU A 19 -34.80 29.33 21.60
N GLY A 20 -33.96 30.34 21.84
CA GLY A 20 -33.00 30.37 22.95
C GLY A 20 -31.67 29.66 22.69
N GLU A 21 -31.50 28.96 21.56
CA GLU A 21 -30.27 28.22 21.25
C GLU A 21 -29.09 29.14 20.85
N LYS A 22 -27.87 28.74 21.22
CA LYS A 22 -26.65 29.51 20.94
C LYS A 22 -26.08 29.23 19.54
N VAL A 23 -26.02 30.29 18.72
CA VAL A 23 -25.40 30.28 17.39
C VAL A 23 -23.95 30.74 17.52
N PHE A 24 -23.00 29.84 17.26
CA PHE A 24 -21.57 30.10 17.39
C PHE A 24 -20.98 30.56 16.04
N ILE A 25 -20.79 31.87 15.90
CA ILE A 25 -20.32 32.56 14.70
C ILE A 25 -18.81 32.86 14.83
N ARG A 26 -18.09 32.79 13.71
CA ARG A 26 -16.67 33.18 13.62
C ARG A 26 -16.45 34.05 12.38
N THR A 27 -15.88 35.24 12.58
CA THR A 27 -15.37 36.05 11.47
C THR A 27 -13.89 35.73 11.27
N ILE A 28 -13.50 35.42 10.04
CA ILE A 28 -12.14 34.99 9.69
C ILE A 28 -11.59 35.93 8.63
N PRO A 29 -10.48 36.64 8.90
CA PRO A 29 -9.86 37.50 7.90
C PRO A 29 -9.23 36.66 6.78
N LEU A 30 -9.30 37.18 5.55
CA LEU A 30 -8.55 36.68 4.39
C LEU A 30 -7.03 36.87 4.57
N ASP A 31 -6.66 37.80 5.45
CA ASP A 31 -5.30 38.09 5.87
C ASP A 31 -4.96 37.34 7.17
N LYS A 32 -4.05 36.36 7.07
CA LYS A 32 -3.73 35.41 8.15
C LYS A 32 -3.00 36.01 9.35
N GLU A 33 -2.47 37.23 9.22
CA GLU A 33 -1.83 37.94 10.34
C GLU A 33 -2.86 38.57 11.30
N LYS A 34 -4.12 38.70 10.88
CA LYS A 34 -5.21 39.26 11.69
C LYS A 34 -5.94 38.15 12.46
N PRO A 35 -6.33 38.38 13.73
CA PRO A 35 -6.98 37.36 14.54
C PRO A 35 -8.45 37.12 14.12
N PRO A 36 -8.92 35.86 14.05
CA PRO A 36 -10.34 35.57 13.83
C PRO A 36 -11.16 35.88 15.09
N LYS A 37 -12.31 36.52 14.92
CA LYS A 37 -13.18 36.94 16.04
C LYS A 37 -14.29 35.93 16.25
N LYS A 38 -14.58 35.57 17.50
CA LYS A 38 -15.68 34.67 17.87
C LYS A 38 -16.85 35.51 18.39
N ILE A 39 -18.06 35.20 17.91
CA ILE A 39 -19.31 35.86 18.30
C ILE A 39 -20.28 34.74 18.68
N THR A 40 -20.97 34.85 19.80
CA THR A 40 -22.04 33.92 20.17
C THR A 40 -23.32 34.72 20.27
N LEU A 41 -24.31 34.36 19.45
CA LEU A 41 -25.65 34.93 19.47
C LEU A 41 -26.66 33.89 19.95
N THR A 42 -27.90 34.31 20.15
CA THR A 42 -29.05 33.46 20.43
C THR A 42 -29.95 33.43 19.19
N TYR A 43 -30.59 32.29 18.91
CA TYR A 43 -31.64 32.15 17.91
C TYR A 43 -33.03 32.45 18.53
N PRO A 44 -33.96 33.11 17.82
CA PRO A 44 -33.76 33.80 16.55
C PRO A 44 -32.80 34.98 16.71
N ILE A 45 -31.94 35.19 15.72
CA ILE A 45 -31.05 36.35 15.72
C ILE A 45 -31.93 37.60 15.55
N THR A 46 -31.57 38.69 16.23
CA THR A 46 -32.25 40.00 16.12
C THR A 46 -31.35 41.09 15.54
N GLU A 47 -30.03 40.89 15.56
CA GLU A 47 -29.02 41.81 15.05
C GLU A 47 -27.95 41.05 14.24
N ILE A 48 -27.77 41.42 12.96
CA ILE A 48 -26.72 40.82 12.11
C ILE A 48 -25.34 41.29 12.62
N PRO A 49 -24.38 40.37 12.90
CA PRO A 49 -22.97 40.72 13.08
C PRO A 49 -22.42 41.54 11.90
N LYS A 50 -21.92 42.75 12.16
CA LYS A 50 -21.33 43.58 11.10
C LYS A 50 -20.11 42.89 10.48
N GLN A 51 -20.10 42.77 9.16
CA GLN A 51 -18.97 42.21 8.42
C GLN A 51 -17.89 43.28 8.20
N GLU A 52 -16.70 43.06 8.74
CA GLU A 52 -15.53 43.87 8.43
C GLU A 52 -15.00 43.54 7.02
N SER A 53 -14.51 44.55 6.31
CA SER A 53 -13.95 44.37 4.96
C SER A 53 -12.78 43.39 4.98
N GLY A 54 -12.82 42.38 4.09
CA GLY A 54 -11.83 41.31 4.04
C GLY A 54 -12.00 40.20 5.08
N TYR A 55 -13.08 40.19 5.89
CA TYR A 55 -13.44 39.06 6.75
C TYR A 55 -14.59 38.24 6.13
N GLY A 56 -14.42 36.93 6.03
CA GLY A 56 -15.53 35.99 5.79
C GLY A 56 -16.27 35.67 7.10
N VAL A 57 -17.58 35.49 7.03
CA VAL A 57 -18.41 35.12 8.19
C VAL A 57 -18.87 33.67 8.06
N TYR A 58 -18.68 32.91 9.14
CA TYR A 58 -18.94 31.48 9.22
C TYR A 58 -19.62 31.13 10.56
N PHE A 59 -20.20 29.94 10.68
CA PHE A 59 -20.78 29.43 11.91
C PHE A 59 -20.54 27.92 12.08
N VAL A 60 -20.68 27.41 13.32
CA VAL A 60 -20.62 25.98 13.65
C VAL A 60 -22.00 25.35 13.47
N VAL A 61 -22.17 24.52 12.44
CA VAL A 61 -23.48 23.98 11.99
C VAL A 61 -24.23 23.18 13.07
N ASN A 62 -23.50 22.43 13.90
CA ASN A 62 -24.08 21.57 14.93
C ASN A 62 -24.39 22.30 16.25
N GLY A 63 -24.18 23.62 16.32
CA GLY A 63 -24.36 24.39 17.55
C GLY A 63 -23.43 23.92 18.68
N GLN A 64 -23.95 23.91 19.92
CA GLN A 64 -23.35 23.40 21.16
C GLN A 64 -22.04 24.06 21.65
N GLY A 65 -21.07 24.37 20.78
CA GLY A 65 -19.85 25.08 21.16
C GLY A 65 -18.94 25.51 20.02
N ASN A 66 -17.64 25.62 20.31
CA ASN A 66 -16.62 26.16 19.40
C ASN A 66 -15.55 25.12 19.00
N SER A 67 -15.64 23.90 19.54
CA SER A 67 -14.68 22.81 19.37
C SER A 67 -15.35 21.43 19.36
N LYS A 68 -14.66 20.43 18.81
CA LYS A 68 -15.08 19.01 18.79
C LYS A 68 -15.52 18.44 20.15
N LYS A 69 -14.98 18.94 21.26
CA LYS A 69 -15.29 18.42 22.59
C LYS A 69 -16.67 18.86 23.08
N ASP A 70 -17.17 19.97 22.57
CA ASP A 70 -18.39 20.63 23.02
C ASP A 70 -19.64 19.99 22.38
N ILE A 71 -19.46 19.39 21.20
CA ILE A 71 -20.52 18.87 20.32
C ILE A 71 -20.74 17.38 20.62
N LYS A 72 -21.96 17.01 21.03
CA LYS A 72 -22.37 15.64 21.42
C LYS A 72 -23.34 15.01 20.42
N THR A 73 -24.19 15.82 19.80
CA THR A 73 -25.05 15.44 18.69
C THR A 73 -24.80 16.33 17.48
N ALA A 74 -25.30 15.95 16.31
CA ALA A 74 -25.17 16.70 15.07
C ALA A 74 -26.54 16.87 14.40
N LYS A 75 -26.78 18.05 13.84
CA LYS A 75 -28.07 18.44 13.25
C LYS A 75 -28.17 18.21 11.75
N ALA A 76 -27.04 18.18 11.05
CA ALA A 76 -27.01 17.98 9.61
C ALA A 76 -25.74 17.24 9.15
N LEU A 77 -25.86 16.48 8.06
CA LEU A 77 -24.71 16.26 7.17
C LEU A 77 -24.52 17.49 6.30
N PHE A 78 -23.27 17.76 5.93
CA PHE A 78 -22.94 18.85 5.01
C PHE A 78 -21.73 18.50 4.14
N CYS A 79 -21.70 19.01 2.91
CA CYS A 79 -20.62 18.81 1.94
C CYS A 79 -20.37 20.06 1.08
N GLU A 80 -19.17 20.16 0.49
CA GLU A 80 -18.73 21.23 -0.39
C GLU A 80 -17.68 20.73 -1.40
N PHE A 81 -17.62 21.36 -2.59
CA PHE A 81 -16.79 20.92 -3.72
C PHE A 81 -16.02 22.09 -4.36
N ASP A 82 -14.87 22.47 -3.79
CA ASP A 82 -14.05 23.59 -4.29
C ASP A 82 -13.39 23.33 -5.66
N ASN A 83 -13.38 22.08 -6.14
CA ASN A 83 -12.74 21.64 -7.37
C ASN A 83 -13.67 21.59 -8.61
N LEU A 84 -14.97 21.89 -8.47
CA LEU A 84 -15.97 21.75 -9.53
C LEU A 84 -16.57 23.11 -9.95
N SER A 85 -17.13 23.19 -11.16
CA SER A 85 -17.89 24.36 -11.58
C SER A 85 -19.24 24.49 -10.86
N TYR A 86 -19.86 25.67 -10.92
CA TYR A 86 -21.11 25.97 -10.22
C TYR A 86 -22.27 25.08 -10.69
N ASP A 87 -22.38 24.80 -11.99
CA ASP A 87 -23.47 24.00 -12.57
C ASP A 87 -23.27 22.49 -12.36
N GLU A 88 -22.01 22.03 -12.30
CA GLU A 88 -21.68 20.68 -11.84
C GLU A 88 -22.07 20.50 -10.36
N GLN A 89 -21.79 21.47 -9.49
CA GLN A 89 -22.18 21.42 -8.08
C GLN A 89 -23.71 21.38 -7.89
N LEU A 90 -24.48 22.02 -8.77
CA LEU A 90 -25.94 21.96 -8.73
C LEU A 90 -26.51 20.58 -9.09
N THR A 91 -25.77 19.76 -9.83
CA THR A 91 -26.24 18.50 -10.43
C THR A 91 -25.55 17.23 -9.90
N ILE A 92 -24.32 17.34 -9.37
CA ILE A 92 -23.47 16.19 -8.98
C ILE A 92 -24.14 15.24 -7.99
N LEU A 93 -24.95 15.75 -7.05
CA LEU A 93 -25.59 14.94 -6.02
C LEU A 93 -26.64 13.98 -6.60
N ALA A 94 -27.34 14.38 -7.66
CA ALA A 94 -28.26 13.49 -8.37
C ALA A 94 -27.52 12.33 -9.05
N LYS A 95 -26.28 12.56 -9.52
CA LYS A 95 -25.40 11.53 -10.07
C LYS A 95 -24.93 10.50 -9.03
N PHE A 96 -25.29 10.66 -7.76
CA PHE A 96 -24.96 9.77 -6.64
C PHE A 96 -26.23 9.28 -5.93
N ASN A 97 -27.41 9.37 -6.57
CA ASN A 97 -28.71 8.96 -6.02
C ASN A 97 -29.04 9.55 -4.62
N LEU A 98 -28.35 10.63 -4.22
CA LEU A 98 -28.61 11.29 -2.94
C LEU A 98 -29.93 12.05 -3.03
N PRO A 99 -30.74 12.05 -1.95
CA PRO A 99 -31.99 12.78 -1.95
C PRO A 99 -31.69 14.28 -2.01
N PHE A 100 -32.62 15.08 -2.54
CA PHE A 100 -32.38 16.50 -2.73
C PHE A 100 -32.07 17.18 -1.37
N PRO A 101 -30.99 17.98 -1.23
CA PRO A 101 -30.62 18.55 0.06
C PRO A 101 -31.77 19.35 0.70
N THR A 102 -31.92 19.23 2.02
CA THR A 102 -32.90 20.01 2.80
C THR A 102 -32.76 21.49 2.50
N ILE A 103 -31.52 21.98 2.40
CA ILE A 103 -31.19 23.34 1.98
C ILE A 103 -29.82 23.41 1.27
N ARG A 104 -29.70 24.29 0.26
CA ARG A 104 -28.44 24.59 -0.44
C ARG A 104 -28.10 26.08 -0.32
N LEU A 105 -26.85 26.38 0.06
CA LEU A 105 -26.33 27.74 0.25
C LEU A 105 -25.19 28.02 -0.73
N PHE A 106 -25.35 29.02 -1.60
CA PHE A 106 -24.23 29.56 -2.36
C PHE A 106 -23.30 30.37 -1.46
N THR A 107 -21.99 30.15 -1.54
CA THR A 107 -20.99 30.83 -0.67
C THR A 107 -20.68 32.28 -1.03
N GLY A 108 -21.20 32.78 -2.16
CA GLY A 108 -20.78 34.06 -2.76
C GLY A 108 -19.47 33.97 -3.57
N GLY A 109 -18.76 32.84 -3.51
CA GLY A 109 -17.53 32.55 -4.24
C GLY A 109 -17.75 31.56 -5.39
N LYS A 110 -17.01 30.45 -5.40
CA LYS A 110 -17.18 29.34 -6.36
C LYS A 110 -17.98 28.14 -5.81
N SER A 111 -18.03 27.98 -4.48
CA SER A 111 -18.58 26.78 -3.82
C SER A 111 -20.06 26.93 -3.44
N ILE A 112 -20.78 25.80 -3.41
CA ILE A 112 -22.12 25.60 -2.87
C ILE A 112 -21.98 24.65 -1.68
N HIS A 113 -22.55 25.05 -0.54
CA HIS A 113 -22.69 24.17 0.62
C HIS A 113 -24.05 23.48 0.54
N HIS A 114 -24.05 22.15 0.66
CA HIS A 114 -25.26 21.33 0.66
C HIS A 114 -25.47 20.78 2.06
N TYR A 115 -26.72 20.79 2.55
CA TYR A 115 -27.07 20.31 3.88
C TYR A 115 -28.24 19.33 3.80
N TRP A 116 -28.10 18.19 4.49
CA TRP A 116 -29.21 17.28 4.80
C TRP A 116 -29.40 17.31 6.31
N VAL A 117 -30.54 17.84 6.74
CA VAL A 117 -30.84 18.08 8.14
C VAL A 117 -31.56 16.85 8.68
N PHE A 118 -31.15 16.38 9.86
CA PHE A 118 -31.79 15.24 10.47
C PHE A 118 -33.15 15.64 11.07
N ASP A 119 -34.08 14.69 11.12
CA ASP A 119 -35.32 14.84 11.87
C ASP A 119 -35.06 14.93 13.39
N GLU A 120 -34.12 14.12 13.90
CA GLU A 120 -33.65 14.13 15.28
C GLU A 120 -32.11 14.27 15.36
N PRO A 121 -31.54 15.03 16.32
CA PRO A 121 -30.08 15.24 16.42
C PRO A 121 -29.27 13.95 16.67
N VAL A 122 -28.48 13.55 15.68
CA VAL A 122 -27.75 12.27 15.64
C VAL A 122 -26.54 12.25 16.59
N PRO A 123 -26.30 11.18 17.37
CA PRO A 123 -25.09 11.00 18.18
C PRO A 123 -23.79 11.18 17.37
N ILE A 124 -22.83 11.92 17.91
CA ILE A 124 -21.68 12.40 17.12
C ILE A 124 -20.78 11.27 16.59
N GLU A 125 -20.77 10.10 17.23
CA GLU A 125 -20.08 8.90 16.76
C GLU A 125 -20.72 8.33 15.48
N GLN A 126 -22.05 8.25 15.43
CA GLN A 126 -22.80 7.78 14.27
C GLN A 126 -22.71 8.76 13.10
N TRP A 127 -22.79 10.05 13.40
CA TRP A 127 -22.53 11.14 12.44
C TRP A 127 -21.11 11.08 11.89
N GLN A 128 -20.11 10.84 12.76
CA GLN A 128 -18.71 10.70 12.34
C GLN A 128 -18.43 9.45 11.49
N GLU A 129 -19.25 8.40 11.54
CA GLU A 129 -19.20 7.32 10.54
C GLU A 129 -19.85 7.79 9.23
N LEU A 130 -21.08 8.31 9.30
CA LEU A 130 -21.87 8.68 8.13
C LEU A 130 -21.28 9.82 7.28
N ILE A 131 -20.67 10.86 7.88
CA ILE A 131 -20.07 11.96 7.11
C ILE A 131 -18.73 11.57 6.46
N LYS A 132 -17.97 10.63 7.04
CA LYS A 132 -16.77 10.09 6.39
C LYS A 132 -17.19 9.27 5.17
N ASP A 133 -18.20 8.42 5.35
CA ASP A 133 -18.78 7.64 4.26
C ASP A 133 -19.35 8.53 3.14
N LEU A 134 -20.03 9.64 3.48
CA LEU A 134 -20.52 10.62 2.52
C LEU A 134 -19.37 11.25 1.72
N ILE A 135 -18.32 11.70 2.41
CA ILE A 135 -17.12 12.31 1.80
C ILE A 135 -16.41 11.33 0.87
N ASP A 136 -16.18 10.09 1.33
CA ASP A 136 -15.56 9.01 0.55
C ASP A 136 -16.43 8.58 -0.66
N TYR A 137 -17.76 8.72 -0.56
CA TYR A 137 -18.70 8.37 -1.63
C TYR A 137 -18.76 9.42 -2.74
N ILE A 138 -18.86 10.71 -2.39
CA ILE A 138 -19.08 11.78 -3.38
C ILE A 138 -17.83 12.57 -3.78
N GLY A 139 -16.72 12.45 -3.04
CA GLY A 139 -15.50 13.22 -3.30
C GLY A 139 -15.52 14.67 -2.80
N SER A 140 -16.24 14.95 -1.71
CA SER A 140 -16.27 16.27 -1.03
C SER A 140 -14.94 16.59 -0.33
N ASP A 141 -14.71 17.86 0.08
CA ASP A 141 -13.51 18.25 0.85
C ASP A 141 -13.26 17.30 2.07
N PRO A 142 -12.13 16.57 2.11
CA PRO A 142 -11.79 15.67 3.21
C PRO A 142 -11.66 16.35 4.58
N ALA A 143 -11.59 17.67 4.67
CA ALA A 143 -11.57 18.42 5.93
C ALA A 143 -12.98 18.78 6.47
N VAL A 144 -14.07 18.38 5.80
CA VAL A 144 -15.45 18.61 6.23
C VAL A 144 -15.91 17.64 7.34
N LYS A 145 -15.23 16.51 7.52
CA LYS A 145 -15.46 15.47 8.55
C LYS A 145 -15.25 15.91 10.02
N ASP A 146 -15.22 17.21 10.27
CA ASP A 146 -14.99 17.84 11.57
C ASP A 146 -16.35 18.23 12.20
N PRO A 147 -16.73 17.68 13.37
CA PRO A 147 -17.95 18.09 14.10
C PRO A 147 -18.11 19.60 14.26
N SER A 148 -16.98 20.30 14.38
CA SER A 148 -16.86 21.75 14.57
C SER A 148 -16.42 22.50 13.32
N ARG A 149 -16.61 21.91 12.11
CA ARG A 149 -16.39 22.59 10.83
C ARG A 149 -17.17 23.90 10.78
N LEU A 150 -16.52 24.93 10.25
CA LEU A 150 -17.11 26.25 10.06
C LEU A 150 -17.63 26.39 8.64
N MET A 151 -18.94 26.52 8.50
CA MET A 151 -19.61 26.70 7.21
C MET A 151 -20.08 28.15 7.04
N ARG A 152 -20.31 28.59 5.80
CA ARG A 152 -20.78 29.96 5.51
C ARG A 152 -22.20 30.18 6.04
N LEU A 153 -22.48 31.40 6.46
CA LEU A 153 -23.81 31.90 6.86
C LEU A 153 -24.33 32.83 5.74
N PRO A 154 -25.65 32.88 5.41
CA PRO A 154 -26.18 33.71 4.32
C PRO A 154 -26.03 35.23 4.57
N ASP A 155 -26.33 36.01 3.53
CA ASP A 155 -26.33 37.49 3.47
C ASP A 155 -24.96 38.20 3.59
N TYR A 156 -23.87 37.46 3.76
CA TYR A 156 -22.50 37.98 3.85
C TYR A 156 -21.73 37.96 2.52
N PHE A 157 -20.85 38.93 2.30
CA PHE A 157 -20.01 38.96 1.11
C PHE A 157 -18.90 37.91 1.15
N HIS A 158 -18.58 37.32 0.00
CA HIS A 158 -17.31 36.66 -0.22
C HIS A 158 -16.20 37.70 -0.40
N TYR A 159 -14.97 37.38 0.00
CA TYR A 159 -13.79 38.24 -0.18
C TYR A 159 -12.62 37.38 -0.67
N SER A 160 -11.91 37.86 -1.69
CA SER A 160 -10.74 37.22 -2.30
C SER A 160 -9.65 38.25 -2.60
N LYS A 161 -8.47 37.82 -3.08
CA LYS A 161 -7.42 38.73 -3.57
C LYS A 161 -7.30 38.65 -5.10
N ASP A 162 -6.89 39.74 -5.73
CA ASP A 162 -6.42 39.75 -7.12
C ASP A 162 -4.96 39.26 -7.21
N GLU A 163 -4.43 39.17 -8.44
CA GLU A 163 -3.05 38.75 -8.72
C GLU A 163 -1.99 39.72 -8.14
N ASN A 164 -2.39 40.96 -7.82
CA ASN A 164 -1.55 41.99 -7.21
C ASN A 164 -1.70 42.04 -5.67
N GLY A 165 -2.55 41.19 -5.08
CA GLY A 165 -2.83 41.12 -3.65
C GLY A 165 -3.92 42.08 -3.13
N ASN A 166 -4.56 42.86 -4.00
CA ASN A 166 -5.67 43.77 -3.67
C ASN A 166 -6.92 42.99 -3.26
N LEU A 167 -7.75 43.58 -2.38
CA LEU A 167 -8.97 42.95 -1.90
C LEU A 167 -10.13 43.10 -2.91
N ILE A 168 -10.64 41.96 -3.41
CA ILE A 168 -11.87 41.88 -4.20
C ILE A 168 -13.03 41.51 -3.28
N GLN A 169 -14.15 42.24 -3.40
CA GLN A 169 -15.45 41.87 -2.83
C GLN A 169 -16.25 41.07 -3.86
N GLY A 170 -16.58 39.83 -3.53
CA GLY A 170 -17.38 38.92 -4.36
C GLY A 170 -18.88 39.11 -4.18
N LYS A 171 -19.67 38.09 -4.56
CA LYS A 171 -21.12 38.09 -4.36
C LYS A 171 -21.45 37.86 -2.87
N LYS A 172 -22.69 38.18 -2.47
CA LYS A 172 -23.23 37.70 -1.20
C LYS A 172 -23.49 36.19 -1.26
N SER A 173 -23.27 35.50 -0.16
CA SER A 173 -23.84 34.18 0.09
C SER A 173 -25.35 34.26 0.21
N LYS A 174 -26.07 33.31 -0.36
CA LYS A 174 -27.53 33.24 -0.35
C LYS A 174 -28.03 31.81 -0.39
N VAL A 175 -29.24 31.58 0.11
CA VAL A 175 -29.95 30.31 -0.11
C VAL A 175 -30.30 30.21 -1.60
N LEU A 176 -30.27 28.99 -2.15
CA LEU A 176 -30.57 28.72 -3.56
C LEU A 176 -31.91 28.00 -3.74
N SER A 177 -32.03 26.84 -3.11
CA SER A 177 -33.20 25.95 -3.16
C SER A 177 -32.96 24.80 -2.18
N GLY A 178 -34.04 24.23 -1.66
CA GLY A 178 -34.06 23.11 -0.75
C GLY A 178 -35.42 22.42 -0.83
N CYS A 179 -35.53 21.17 -0.40
CA CYS A 179 -36.81 20.46 -0.34
C CYS A 179 -37.58 20.71 0.98
N LEU A 180 -36.95 21.35 1.98
CA LEU A 180 -37.45 21.48 3.36
C LEU A 180 -37.75 20.15 4.07
N HIS A 181 -37.42 19.02 3.46
CA HIS A 181 -37.53 17.70 4.06
C HIS A 181 -36.32 17.44 4.98
N THR A 182 -36.58 17.14 6.24
CA THR A 182 -35.62 16.52 7.15
C THR A 182 -35.56 15.01 6.88
N TYR A 183 -34.45 14.38 7.28
CA TYR A 183 -34.15 13.00 6.94
C TYR A 183 -33.72 12.20 8.18
N SER A 184 -34.31 11.03 8.41
CA SER A 184 -33.83 10.14 9.48
C SER A 184 -32.39 9.70 9.24
N TYR A 185 -31.65 9.42 10.33
CA TYR A 185 -30.31 8.83 10.21
C TYR A 185 -30.34 7.61 9.31
N GLU A 186 -31.32 6.72 9.50
CA GLU A 186 -31.56 5.52 8.72
C GLU A 186 -31.78 5.82 7.23
N SER A 187 -32.56 6.85 6.88
CA SER A 187 -32.82 7.19 5.48
C SER A 187 -31.53 7.61 4.74
N LEU A 188 -30.74 8.53 5.33
CA LEU A 188 -29.45 8.91 4.77
C LEU A 188 -28.43 7.78 4.86
N ARG A 189 -28.47 6.95 5.90
CA ARG A 189 -27.57 5.80 6.11
C ARG A 189 -27.83 4.66 5.12
N ASN A 190 -29.04 4.53 4.60
CA ASN A 190 -29.42 3.56 3.58
C ASN A 190 -29.00 4.02 2.18
N ILE A 191 -29.11 5.32 1.88
CA ILE A 191 -28.74 5.88 0.57
C ILE A 191 -27.23 6.13 0.47
N ILE A 192 -26.62 6.78 1.47
CA ILE A 192 -25.16 6.95 1.55
C ILE A 192 -24.56 5.58 1.87
N PRO A 193 -23.85 4.93 0.94
CA PRO A 193 -23.31 3.62 1.20
C PRO A 193 -22.26 3.68 2.30
N ARG A 194 -22.22 2.66 3.18
CA ARG A 194 -21.17 2.56 4.20
C ARG A 194 -19.81 2.45 3.52
N SER A 195 -18.79 3.22 3.94
CA SER A 195 -17.43 3.03 3.41
C SER A 195 -17.03 1.58 3.73
N ILE A 196 -16.94 0.76 2.69
CA ILE A 196 -16.79 -0.71 2.66
C ILE A 196 -16.99 -1.36 4.05
N PRO A 197 -18.16 -1.97 4.35
CA PRO A 197 -18.55 -2.40 5.71
C PRO A 197 -17.42 -3.10 6.48
N LYS A 198 -17.33 -2.93 7.80
CA LYS A 198 -16.20 -3.41 8.62
C LYS A 198 -15.88 -4.91 8.43
N GLU A 199 -16.88 -5.73 8.08
CA GLU A 199 -16.71 -7.13 7.64
C GLU A 199 -16.05 -7.28 6.26
N VAL A 200 -16.43 -6.48 5.27
CA VAL A 200 -15.83 -6.48 3.93
C VAL A 200 -14.44 -5.81 3.94
N LYS A 201 -14.23 -4.76 4.75
CA LYS A 201 -12.87 -4.26 5.08
C LYS A 201 -12.04 -5.35 5.77
N LYS A 202 -12.62 -6.15 6.68
CA LYS A 202 -11.97 -7.35 7.22
C LYS A 202 -11.62 -8.36 6.12
N VAL A 203 -12.55 -8.65 5.21
CA VAL A 203 -12.31 -9.61 4.13
C VAL A 203 -11.21 -9.12 3.19
N MET A 204 -11.22 -7.85 2.77
CA MET A 204 -10.18 -7.25 1.91
C MET A 204 -8.82 -7.09 2.61
N ASN A 205 -8.81 -6.85 3.92
CA ASN A 205 -7.56 -6.82 4.71
C ASN A 205 -7.01 -8.23 5.02
N ASN A 206 -7.88 -9.24 5.08
CA ASN A 206 -7.49 -10.63 5.39
C ASN A 206 -7.24 -11.49 4.14
N HIS A 207 -7.79 -11.13 2.97
CA HIS A 207 -7.70 -11.90 1.72
C HIS A 207 -7.07 -11.05 0.62
N GLN A 208 -5.92 -11.50 0.15
CA GLN A 208 -5.15 -10.80 -0.87
C GLN A 208 -5.66 -11.20 -2.26
N VAL A 209 -6.74 -10.57 -2.70
CA VAL A 209 -7.07 -10.49 -4.13
C VAL A 209 -6.05 -9.55 -4.76
N THR A 210 -5.41 -9.99 -5.85
CA THR A 210 -4.45 -9.17 -6.58
C THR A 210 -5.17 -8.11 -7.41
N ASP A 211 -4.52 -6.99 -7.70
CA ASP A 211 -5.10 -5.95 -8.55
C ASP A 211 -5.47 -6.51 -9.93
N TYR A 212 -4.67 -7.44 -10.47
CA TYR A 212 -5.02 -8.20 -11.68
C TYR A 212 -6.36 -8.94 -11.57
N GLN A 213 -6.67 -9.56 -10.43
CA GLN A 213 -7.97 -10.23 -10.23
C GLN A 213 -9.13 -9.23 -10.09
N VAL A 214 -8.90 -8.06 -9.47
CA VAL A 214 -9.91 -6.98 -9.45
C VAL A 214 -10.12 -6.44 -10.87
N ILE A 215 -9.05 -6.19 -11.61
CA ILE A 215 -9.07 -5.67 -12.99
C ILE A 215 -9.70 -6.68 -13.96
N SER A 216 -9.38 -7.98 -13.85
CA SER A 216 -10.07 -9.03 -14.61
C SER A 216 -11.55 -9.03 -14.27
N PHE A 217 -11.91 -9.11 -12.99
CA PHE A 217 -13.31 -9.10 -12.57
C PHE A 217 -14.06 -7.87 -13.06
N ILE A 218 -13.44 -6.68 -13.09
CA ILE A 218 -14.03 -5.49 -13.73
C ILE A 218 -14.25 -5.76 -15.23
N LYS A 219 -13.25 -6.21 -15.99
CA LYS A 219 -13.36 -6.50 -17.43
C LYS A 219 -14.39 -7.59 -17.75
N ASP A 220 -14.51 -8.60 -16.89
CA ASP A 220 -15.40 -9.75 -17.04
C ASP A 220 -16.89 -9.38 -16.81
N VAL A 221 -17.17 -8.31 -16.06
CA VAL A 221 -18.53 -7.86 -15.72
C VAL A 221 -18.93 -6.56 -16.41
N VAL A 222 -17.97 -5.71 -16.78
CA VAL A 222 -18.19 -4.49 -17.58
C VAL A 222 -18.68 -4.85 -18.98
N LYS A 223 -19.62 -4.04 -19.48
CA LYS A 223 -20.29 -4.22 -20.76
C LYS A 223 -20.18 -2.94 -21.58
N PRO A 224 -20.32 -3.02 -22.91
CA PRO A 224 -20.44 -1.84 -23.75
C PRO A 224 -21.55 -0.90 -23.25
N HIS A 225 -21.25 0.40 -23.18
CA HIS A 225 -22.23 1.43 -22.86
C HIS A 225 -23.30 1.49 -23.95
N GLN A 226 -24.57 1.46 -23.54
CA GLN A 226 -25.70 1.54 -24.47
C GLN A 226 -26.22 2.98 -24.53
N LYS A 227 -26.30 3.55 -25.73
CA LYS A 227 -26.80 4.89 -25.98
C LYS A 227 -28.21 5.05 -25.42
N GLY A 228 -28.43 6.11 -24.62
CA GLY A 228 -29.71 6.33 -23.92
C GLY A 228 -29.93 5.55 -22.63
N SER A 229 -29.02 4.66 -22.21
CA SER A 229 -29.14 3.90 -20.94
C SER A 229 -29.00 4.74 -19.66
N ASN A 230 -28.62 6.02 -19.79
CA ASN A 230 -28.32 6.96 -18.71
C ASN A 230 -27.16 6.54 -17.77
N THR A 231 -26.42 5.47 -18.11
CA THR A 231 -25.32 4.92 -17.29
C THR A 231 -23.96 5.59 -17.51
N TYR A 232 -23.86 6.55 -18.44
CA TYR A 232 -22.62 7.24 -18.82
C TYR A 232 -21.85 7.83 -17.62
N ASP A 233 -22.52 8.50 -16.68
CA ASP A 233 -21.86 9.07 -15.50
C ASP A 233 -21.28 7.99 -14.58
N ASN A 234 -21.95 6.83 -14.48
CA ASN A 234 -21.46 5.71 -13.69
C ASN A 234 -20.22 5.06 -14.32
N TYR A 235 -20.22 4.89 -15.64
CA TYR A 235 -19.02 4.46 -16.38
C TYR A 235 -17.88 5.49 -16.28
N ARG A 236 -18.17 6.80 -16.40
CA ARG A 236 -17.16 7.86 -16.19
C ARG A 236 -16.54 7.81 -14.79
N LYS A 237 -17.34 7.61 -13.75
CA LYS A 237 -16.87 7.49 -12.36
C LYS A 237 -16.07 6.20 -12.12
N LEU A 238 -16.52 5.09 -12.70
CA LEU A 238 -15.80 3.80 -12.67
C LEU A 238 -14.41 3.95 -13.31
N LEU A 239 -14.35 4.54 -14.50
CA LEU A 239 -13.10 4.78 -15.23
C LEU A 239 -12.18 5.77 -14.52
N GLY A 240 -12.71 6.85 -13.93
CA GLY A 240 -11.95 7.77 -13.09
C GLY A 240 -11.34 7.08 -11.86
N ALA A 241 -12.10 6.19 -11.21
CA ALA A 241 -11.61 5.41 -10.09
C ALA A 241 -10.51 4.41 -10.50
N ILE A 242 -10.69 3.73 -11.63
CA ILE A 242 -9.67 2.83 -12.20
C ILE A 242 -8.39 3.61 -12.55
N LYS A 243 -8.50 4.79 -13.18
CA LYS A 243 -7.33 5.61 -13.53
C LYS A 243 -6.50 5.97 -12.30
N GLN A 244 -7.16 6.36 -11.21
CA GLN A 244 -6.46 6.77 -9.98
C GLN A 244 -5.81 5.59 -9.22
N LEU A 245 -6.42 4.40 -9.26
CA LEU A 245 -5.97 3.25 -8.47
C LEU A 245 -5.03 2.31 -9.24
N TYR A 246 -5.22 2.21 -10.56
CA TYR A 246 -4.60 1.21 -11.42
C TYR A 246 -3.90 1.81 -12.65
N GLY A 247 -3.88 3.14 -12.77
CA GLY A 247 -3.21 3.85 -13.85
C GLY A 247 -4.12 4.13 -15.05
N GLU A 248 -3.76 5.17 -15.79
CA GLU A 248 -4.51 5.69 -16.93
C GLU A 248 -4.68 4.65 -18.05
N ASP A 249 -3.63 3.90 -18.39
CA ASP A 249 -3.67 2.83 -19.39
C ASP A 249 -4.73 1.75 -19.09
N ILE A 250 -4.95 1.43 -17.81
CA ILE A 250 -5.92 0.40 -17.39
C ILE A 250 -7.35 0.96 -17.42
N ALA A 251 -7.52 2.26 -17.14
CA ALA A 251 -8.79 2.93 -17.38
C ALA A 251 -9.10 3.01 -18.88
N LEU A 252 -8.14 3.43 -19.70
CA LEU A 252 -8.29 3.49 -21.16
C LEU A 252 -8.72 2.13 -21.73
N ASN A 253 -8.02 1.05 -21.33
CA ASN A 253 -8.35 -0.29 -21.80
C ASN A 253 -9.72 -0.82 -21.32
N ILE A 254 -10.26 -0.33 -20.21
CA ILE A 254 -11.63 -0.64 -19.77
C ILE A 254 -12.65 0.29 -20.46
N GLY A 255 -12.26 1.51 -20.81
CA GLY A 255 -13.01 2.42 -21.69
C GLY A 255 -13.18 1.86 -23.10
N ASP A 256 -12.16 1.18 -23.64
CA ASP A 256 -12.24 0.45 -24.92
C ASP A 256 -13.27 -0.67 -24.89
N ILE A 257 -13.42 -1.38 -23.75
CA ILE A 257 -14.42 -2.45 -23.54
C ILE A 257 -15.83 -1.88 -23.35
N ILE A 258 -15.93 -0.70 -22.72
CA ILE A 258 -17.18 0.08 -22.65
C ILE A 258 -17.55 0.63 -24.03
N GLY A 259 -16.57 0.78 -24.93
CA GLY A 259 -16.76 1.11 -26.33
C GLY A 259 -16.98 2.61 -26.57
N LEU A 260 -16.49 3.08 -27.70
CA LEU A 260 -16.77 4.44 -28.18
C LEU A 260 -18.20 4.49 -28.72
N ASP A 261 -18.96 5.46 -28.23
CA ASP A 261 -20.21 5.94 -28.83
C ASP A 261 -19.87 7.21 -29.63
N ASP A 262 -20.54 7.49 -30.75
CA ASP A 262 -20.14 8.52 -31.73
C ASP A 262 -20.02 9.95 -31.14
N ASP A 263 -20.64 10.19 -29.98
CA ASP A 263 -20.61 11.46 -29.25
C ASP A 263 -19.57 11.52 -28.10
N TYR A 264 -18.91 10.40 -27.73
CA TYR A 264 -18.13 10.28 -26.49
C TYR A 264 -16.76 9.62 -26.66
N ASN A 265 -15.70 10.44 -26.61
CA ASN A 265 -14.31 9.99 -26.57
C ASN A 265 -13.89 9.64 -25.12
N TRP A 266 -13.89 8.35 -24.77
CA TRP A 266 -13.50 7.90 -23.42
C TRP A 266 -12.07 8.30 -23.04
N SER A 267 -11.13 8.40 -23.98
CA SER A 267 -9.76 8.84 -23.68
C SER A 267 -9.73 10.28 -23.16
N GLN A 268 -10.39 11.22 -23.85
CA GLN A 268 -10.50 12.61 -23.38
C GLN A 268 -11.31 12.72 -22.07
N ILE A 269 -12.29 11.84 -21.86
CA ILE A 269 -13.05 11.75 -20.61
C ILE A 269 -12.17 11.27 -19.46
N ILE A 270 -11.30 10.29 -19.68
CA ILE A 270 -10.36 9.75 -18.69
C ILE A 270 -9.24 10.76 -18.41
N GLU A 271 -8.65 11.38 -19.42
CA GLU A 271 -7.68 12.49 -19.31
C GLU A 271 -8.24 13.63 -18.43
N SER A 272 -9.49 14.07 -18.69
CA SER A 272 -10.14 15.17 -17.99
C SER A 272 -10.73 14.82 -16.61
N THR A 273 -10.84 13.55 -16.24
CA THR A 273 -11.47 13.14 -14.96
C THR A 273 -10.46 13.19 -13.81
N ASN A 274 -10.56 14.24 -12.99
CA ASN A 274 -9.81 14.40 -11.75
C ASN A 274 -10.75 14.26 -10.54
N GLY A 275 -10.33 13.52 -9.52
CA GLY A 275 -11.11 13.26 -8.30
C GLY A 275 -10.25 12.64 -7.21
N ASN A 276 -10.89 12.04 -6.21
CA ASN A 276 -10.19 11.30 -5.16
C ASN A 276 -10.95 10.02 -4.79
N PHE A 277 -10.72 8.97 -5.58
CA PHE A 277 -11.50 7.75 -5.62
C PHE A 277 -10.79 6.57 -4.93
N GLY A 278 -11.57 5.58 -4.49
CA GLY A 278 -11.07 4.39 -3.81
C GLY A 278 -11.64 3.09 -4.37
N LEU A 279 -11.11 1.95 -3.91
CA LEU A 279 -11.60 0.61 -4.28
C LEU A 279 -13.11 0.43 -4.03
N GLY A 280 -13.68 1.19 -3.08
CA GLY A 280 -15.11 1.26 -2.83
C GLY A 280 -15.89 1.93 -3.98
N THR A 281 -15.34 2.97 -4.61
CA THR A 281 -15.96 3.63 -5.77
C THR A 281 -16.20 2.64 -6.91
N ILE A 282 -15.20 1.81 -7.21
CA ILE A 282 -15.32 0.72 -8.21
C ILE A 282 -16.45 -0.24 -7.85
N TYR A 283 -16.48 -0.73 -6.60
CA TYR A 283 -17.57 -1.59 -6.11
C TYR A 283 -18.96 -0.94 -6.30
N TYR A 284 -19.12 0.33 -5.92
CA TYR A 284 -20.42 1.00 -6.03
C TYR A 284 -20.85 1.21 -7.48
N GLN A 285 -19.96 1.62 -8.37
CA GLN A 285 -20.34 1.83 -9.77
C GLN A 285 -20.69 0.51 -10.46
N LEU A 286 -19.99 -0.60 -10.20
CA LEU A 286 -20.37 -1.90 -10.76
C LEU A 286 -21.72 -2.43 -10.21
N ILE A 287 -22.08 -2.10 -8.97
CA ILE A 287 -23.38 -2.42 -8.36
C ILE A 287 -24.49 -1.56 -8.98
N GLU A 288 -24.31 -0.24 -9.09
CA GLU A 288 -25.30 0.68 -9.69
C GLU A 288 -25.52 0.41 -11.18
N LEU A 289 -24.47 0.02 -11.91
CA LEU A 289 -24.56 -0.44 -13.31
C LEU A 289 -25.27 -1.80 -13.48
N GLY A 290 -25.67 -2.46 -12.38
CA GLY A 290 -26.34 -3.77 -12.42
C GLY A 290 -25.46 -4.92 -12.92
N LEU A 291 -24.14 -4.72 -12.99
CA LEU A 291 -23.18 -5.67 -13.55
C LEU A 291 -22.84 -6.78 -12.56
N ILE A 292 -22.87 -6.46 -11.27
CA ILE A 292 -22.55 -7.38 -10.17
C ILE A 292 -23.55 -7.24 -9.03
N ASN A 293 -23.59 -8.24 -8.16
CA ASN A 293 -24.24 -8.16 -6.86
C ASN A 293 -23.22 -8.31 -5.71
N LYS A 294 -23.65 -7.97 -4.47
CA LYS A 294 -22.82 -8.05 -3.25
C LYS A 294 -22.20 -9.44 -3.03
N SER A 295 -22.85 -10.52 -3.45
CA SER A 295 -22.29 -11.87 -3.31
C SER A 295 -21.18 -12.16 -4.33
N GLN A 296 -21.29 -11.69 -5.58
CA GLN A 296 -20.22 -11.81 -6.59
C GLN A 296 -18.97 -11.04 -6.14
N TRP A 297 -19.12 -9.78 -5.69
CA TRP A 297 -18.00 -9.03 -5.12
C TRP A 297 -17.43 -9.71 -3.87
N SER A 298 -18.28 -10.21 -2.97
CA SER A 298 -17.80 -10.95 -1.79
C SER A 298 -17.07 -12.24 -2.18
N ASN A 299 -17.46 -12.89 -3.28
CA ASN A 299 -16.88 -14.14 -3.75
C ASN A 299 -15.53 -13.94 -4.44
N LEU A 300 -15.31 -12.78 -5.10
CA LEU A 300 -13.97 -12.38 -5.58
C LEU A 300 -12.92 -12.45 -4.44
N PHE A 301 -13.29 -12.01 -3.22
CA PHE A 301 -12.42 -12.06 -2.04
C PHE A 301 -12.58 -13.34 -1.17
N LYS A 302 -13.41 -14.32 -1.57
CA LYS A 302 -13.57 -15.62 -0.86
C LYS A 302 -13.10 -16.82 -1.68
N SER A 303 -12.83 -16.67 -2.98
CA SER A 303 -12.60 -17.76 -3.94
C SER A 303 -11.28 -18.54 -3.77
N ASN A 304 -10.58 -18.38 -2.66
CA ASN A 304 -9.44 -19.22 -2.24
C ASN A 304 -9.84 -20.41 -1.34
N GLN A 305 -11.11 -20.87 -1.39
CA GLN A 305 -11.53 -22.13 -0.79
C GLN A 305 -12.14 -23.10 -1.82
N SER A 306 -11.27 -23.99 -2.31
CA SER A 306 -11.55 -25.38 -2.72
C SER A 306 -12.82 -25.67 -3.54
N GLN A 307 -12.63 -25.92 -4.84
CA GLN A 307 -13.44 -26.90 -5.57
C GLN A 307 -12.54 -27.88 -6.34
N SER A 308 -12.31 -29.06 -5.74
CA SER A 308 -11.93 -30.26 -6.47
C SER A 308 -13.19 -31.05 -6.81
N SER A 309 -13.41 -31.28 -8.10
CA SER A 309 -14.38 -32.15 -8.77
C SER A 309 -15.24 -33.09 -7.93
N LYS A 310 -16.57 -33.05 -8.14
CA LYS A 310 -17.38 -34.28 -8.16
C LYS A 310 -17.59 -34.71 -9.62
N VAL A 311 -16.81 -35.69 -10.04
CA VAL A 311 -17.02 -36.40 -11.31
C VAL A 311 -18.23 -37.34 -11.15
N THR A 312 -19.13 -37.32 -12.11
CA THR A 312 -20.10 -38.41 -12.34
C THR A 312 -19.82 -38.97 -13.73
N VAL A 313 -19.34 -40.21 -13.81
CA VAL A 313 -19.03 -40.85 -15.09
C VAL A 313 -20.30 -41.47 -15.66
N THR A 314 -20.70 -41.04 -16.85
CA THR A 314 -21.38 -41.88 -17.83
C THR A 314 -20.64 -41.76 -19.16
N SER A 315 -20.37 -42.89 -19.79
CA SER A 315 -19.62 -42.99 -21.03
C SER A 315 -20.48 -42.67 -22.25
N GLU A 316 -19.89 -42.01 -23.26
CA GLU A 316 -19.94 -42.53 -24.63
C GLU A 316 -18.88 -41.90 -25.53
N LYS A 317 -18.59 -42.57 -26.65
CA LYS A 317 -17.54 -42.17 -27.61
C LYS A 317 -18.01 -40.97 -28.44
N ARG A 318 -17.07 -40.11 -28.82
CA ARG A 318 -17.24 -39.22 -29.98
C ARG A 318 -16.38 -39.75 -31.11
N ASP A 319 -17.02 -40.39 -32.09
CA ASP A 319 -16.39 -40.73 -33.35
C ASP A 319 -16.09 -39.45 -34.16
N PHE A 320 -14.99 -39.45 -34.89
CA PHE A 320 -14.76 -38.48 -35.97
C PHE A 320 -15.79 -38.73 -37.08
N LYS A 321 -16.57 -37.70 -37.42
CA LYS A 321 -17.15 -37.58 -38.77
C LYS A 321 -17.13 -36.14 -39.25
N GLU A 322 -16.52 -35.98 -40.41
CA GLU A 322 -16.78 -34.84 -41.29
C GLU A 322 -18.25 -34.85 -41.70
N HIS A 323 -18.88 -33.69 -41.76
CA HIS A 323 -19.93 -33.45 -42.75
C HIS A 323 -19.89 -31.99 -43.20
N THR A 324 -19.42 -31.81 -44.43
CA THR A 324 -19.45 -30.54 -45.15
C THR A 324 -20.86 -30.28 -45.70
N THR A 325 -21.46 -29.16 -45.30
CA THR A 325 -22.50 -28.48 -46.07
C THR A 325 -22.31 -26.97 -45.94
N ASN A 326 -22.23 -26.30 -47.08
CA ASN A 326 -21.82 -24.90 -47.19
C ASN A 326 -22.72 -23.95 -46.39
N ASN A 327 -22.10 -22.99 -45.71
CA ASN A 327 -22.62 -21.62 -45.58
C ASN A 327 -21.43 -20.67 -45.53
N GLU A 328 -21.36 -19.75 -46.49
CA GLU A 328 -20.23 -18.82 -46.65
C GLU A 328 -20.31 -17.67 -45.64
N ASN A 329 -19.81 -17.89 -44.44
CA ASN A 329 -19.35 -16.81 -43.57
C ASN A 329 -17.83 -16.72 -43.67
N VAL A 330 -17.35 -15.89 -44.61
CA VAL A 330 -15.93 -15.49 -44.65
C VAL A 330 -15.67 -14.62 -43.42
N ILE A 331 -15.17 -15.24 -42.35
CA ILE A 331 -14.59 -14.51 -41.22
C ILE A 331 -13.35 -13.82 -41.77
N ASN A 332 -13.42 -12.50 -41.96
CA ASN A 332 -12.31 -11.69 -42.44
C ASN A 332 -11.31 -11.53 -41.28
N ASP A 333 -10.44 -12.54 -41.14
CA ASP A 333 -9.52 -12.65 -40.02
C ASP A 333 -8.58 -11.45 -39.98
N SER A 334 -8.45 -10.83 -38.81
CA SER A 334 -7.60 -9.64 -38.66
C SER A 334 -6.17 -9.98 -39.08
N TRP A 335 -5.53 -9.12 -39.88
CA TRP A 335 -4.14 -9.31 -40.30
C TRP A 335 -3.16 -9.49 -39.13
N ILE A 336 -3.53 -9.06 -37.91
CA ILE A 336 -2.80 -9.30 -36.66
C ILE A 336 -2.95 -10.77 -36.21
N ASN A 337 -4.12 -11.38 -36.35
CA ASN A 337 -4.34 -12.81 -36.11
C ASN A 337 -3.51 -13.65 -37.08
N ILE A 338 -3.51 -13.29 -38.38
CA ILE A 338 -2.71 -13.97 -39.41
C ILE A 338 -1.21 -13.87 -39.06
N ALA A 339 -0.71 -12.68 -38.73
CA ALA A 339 0.67 -12.49 -38.26
C ALA A 339 1.00 -13.34 -37.03
N THR A 340 0.06 -13.46 -36.09
CA THR A 340 0.22 -14.23 -34.86
C THR A 340 0.30 -15.73 -35.16
N ASN A 341 -0.64 -16.25 -35.95
CA ASN A 341 -0.75 -17.65 -36.32
C ASN A 341 0.41 -18.14 -37.20
N GLU A 342 1.01 -17.27 -38.02
CA GLU A 342 2.19 -17.63 -38.82
C GLU A 342 3.49 -17.57 -38.00
N LEU A 343 3.69 -16.52 -37.19
CA LEU A 343 4.96 -16.29 -36.48
C LEU A 343 5.09 -17.05 -35.15
N PHE A 344 4.02 -17.17 -34.37
CA PHE A 344 4.07 -17.62 -32.97
C PHE A 344 3.50 -19.03 -32.80
N ASN A 345 3.92 -19.94 -33.68
CA ASN A 345 3.59 -21.36 -33.60
C ASN A 345 4.24 -22.05 -32.38
N GLY A 346 3.54 -23.05 -31.84
CA GLY A 346 3.92 -23.75 -30.61
C GLY A 346 3.42 -23.04 -29.34
N ASN A 347 3.95 -23.46 -28.19
CA ASN A 347 3.51 -22.91 -26.89
C ASN A 347 4.39 -21.73 -26.48
N TRP A 348 3.76 -20.58 -26.21
CA TRP A 348 4.40 -19.32 -25.83
C TRP A 348 3.81 -18.77 -24.54
N ILE A 349 4.62 -18.03 -23.77
CA ILE A 349 4.17 -17.19 -22.65
C ILE A 349 4.82 -15.80 -22.74
N SER A 350 4.16 -14.82 -22.12
CA SER A 350 4.60 -13.44 -21.97
C SER A 350 4.67 -13.09 -20.48
N LEU A 351 5.84 -12.64 -20.03
CA LEU A 351 6.10 -12.21 -18.66
C LEU A 351 6.80 -10.86 -18.69
N ASN A 352 6.18 -9.82 -18.11
CA ASN A 352 6.71 -8.46 -18.03
C ASN A 352 7.10 -7.85 -19.39
N ASN A 353 6.31 -8.12 -20.45
CA ASN A 353 6.55 -7.75 -21.85
C ASN A 353 7.80 -8.39 -22.49
N VAL A 354 8.23 -9.55 -21.97
CA VAL A 354 9.24 -10.43 -22.55
C VAL A 354 8.58 -11.75 -22.93
N LEU A 355 8.86 -12.25 -24.13
CA LEU A 355 8.27 -13.47 -24.69
C LEU A 355 9.19 -14.66 -24.50
N TYR A 356 8.61 -15.80 -24.16
CA TYR A 356 9.30 -17.06 -23.95
C TYR A 356 8.61 -18.17 -24.75
N GLN A 357 9.38 -19.09 -25.31
CA GLN A 357 8.86 -20.22 -26.09
C GLN A 357 9.21 -21.54 -25.42
N TYR A 358 8.26 -22.47 -25.36
CA TYR A 358 8.48 -23.80 -24.79
C TYR A 358 9.43 -24.63 -25.65
N ASN A 359 10.56 -25.06 -25.07
CA ASN A 359 11.59 -25.84 -25.78
C ASN A 359 11.46 -27.37 -25.62
N GLY A 360 10.38 -27.84 -24.98
CA GLY A 360 10.17 -29.26 -24.63
C GLY A 360 10.48 -29.60 -23.16
N ASN A 361 11.24 -28.75 -22.47
CA ASN A 361 11.45 -28.80 -21.02
C ASN A 361 10.88 -27.56 -20.33
N TYR A 362 11.33 -26.37 -20.73
CA TYR A 362 11.01 -25.10 -20.10
C TYR A 362 10.74 -24.00 -21.15
N TYR A 363 10.24 -22.87 -20.69
CA TYR A 363 10.02 -21.67 -21.50
C TYR A 363 11.31 -20.85 -21.59
N GLU A 364 11.95 -20.91 -22.75
CA GLU A 364 13.20 -20.19 -23.03
C GLU A 364 12.91 -18.76 -23.50
N GLU A 365 13.58 -17.78 -22.89
CA GLU A 365 13.47 -16.36 -23.24
C GLU A 365 13.88 -16.11 -24.69
N LYS A 366 13.07 -15.35 -25.44
CA LYS A 366 13.37 -14.94 -26.81
C LYS A 366 13.59 -13.44 -26.86
N GLU A 367 14.80 -13.03 -27.24
CA GLU A 367 15.19 -11.62 -27.31
C GLU A 367 14.17 -10.77 -28.09
N THR A 368 13.68 -9.69 -27.46
CA THR A 368 12.73 -8.74 -28.06
C THR A 368 13.22 -8.20 -29.41
N VAL A 369 14.54 -8.08 -29.62
CA VAL A 369 15.14 -7.65 -30.90
C VAL A 369 14.92 -8.69 -31.99
N ILE A 370 15.08 -9.98 -31.69
CA ILE A 370 14.86 -11.09 -32.62
C ILE A 370 13.36 -11.18 -32.97
N ILE A 371 12.48 -11.14 -31.97
CA ILE A 371 11.02 -11.16 -32.17
C ILE A 371 10.57 -9.97 -33.03
N LYS A 372 10.97 -8.74 -32.70
CA LYS A 372 10.60 -7.56 -33.50
C LYS A 372 11.18 -7.62 -34.92
N LYS A 373 12.36 -8.23 -35.13
CA LYS A 373 12.91 -8.49 -36.48
C LYS A 373 12.09 -9.51 -37.27
N GLN A 374 11.57 -10.56 -36.64
CA GLN A 374 10.66 -11.51 -37.28
C GLN A 374 9.35 -10.84 -37.69
N ILE A 375 8.75 -10.04 -36.80
CA ILE A 375 7.54 -9.25 -37.10
C ILE A 375 7.79 -8.25 -38.23
N VAL A 376 8.93 -7.53 -38.24
CA VAL A 376 9.33 -6.63 -39.34
C VAL A 376 9.38 -7.40 -40.67
N ASN A 377 10.07 -8.53 -40.71
CA ASN A 377 10.20 -9.34 -41.93
C ASN A 377 8.83 -9.81 -42.45
N TRP A 378 7.91 -10.19 -41.56
CA TRP A 378 6.55 -10.57 -41.92
C TRP A 378 5.75 -9.38 -42.47
N CYS A 379 5.69 -8.27 -41.73
CA CYS A 379 5.00 -7.02 -42.11
C CYS A 379 5.51 -6.41 -43.43
N SER A 380 6.77 -6.66 -43.79
CA SER A 380 7.38 -6.27 -45.07
C SER A 380 6.97 -7.16 -46.25
N ASN A 381 6.64 -8.43 -46.02
CA ASN A 381 6.28 -9.39 -47.08
C ASN A 381 4.78 -9.63 -47.21
N TYR A 382 3.98 -9.33 -46.18
CA TYR A 382 2.53 -9.46 -46.20
C TYR A 382 1.88 -8.70 -47.37
N ILE A 383 0.91 -9.37 -48.00
CA ILE A 383 0.08 -8.87 -49.09
C ILE A 383 -1.38 -9.04 -48.62
N ASP A 384 -2.17 -7.96 -48.65
CA ASP A 384 -3.59 -8.07 -48.31
C ASP A 384 -4.44 -8.70 -49.45
N GLU A 385 -5.71 -9.00 -49.15
CA GLU A 385 -6.69 -9.57 -50.10
C GLU A 385 -6.85 -8.75 -51.40
N LYS A 386 -6.40 -7.49 -51.40
CA LYS A 386 -6.50 -6.54 -52.51
C LYS A 386 -5.16 -6.38 -53.25
N GLY A 387 -4.22 -7.28 -53.00
CA GLY A 387 -2.88 -7.31 -53.62
C GLY A 387 -1.93 -6.24 -53.10
N LYS A 388 -2.29 -5.51 -52.04
CA LYS A 388 -1.53 -4.35 -51.58
C LYS A 388 -0.49 -4.78 -50.54
N LYS A 389 0.77 -4.48 -50.84
CA LYS A 389 1.90 -4.63 -49.90
C LYS A 389 1.96 -3.48 -48.90
N SER A 390 2.73 -3.71 -47.84
CA SER A 390 3.09 -2.77 -46.77
C SER A 390 2.12 -2.66 -45.59
N LYS A 391 2.26 -3.61 -44.66
CA LYS A 391 2.16 -3.34 -43.21
C LYS A 391 3.54 -2.92 -42.65
N ALA A 392 4.48 -2.52 -43.50
CA ALA A 392 5.90 -2.31 -43.20
C ALA A 392 6.17 -0.97 -42.51
N ASN A 393 5.55 -0.74 -41.34
CA ASN A 393 5.70 0.48 -40.56
C ASN A 393 5.84 0.16 -39.05
N PRO A 394 6.51 1.02 -38.25
CA PRO A 394 6.76 0.75 -36.84
C PRO A 394 5.49 0.49 -36.02
N THR A 395 4.40 1.22 -36.30
CA THR A 395 3.11 1.05 -35.61
C THR A 395 2.53 -0.35 -35.81
N SER A 396 2.63 -0.92 -37.01
CA SER A 396 2.12 -2.27 -37.29
C SER A 396 2.97 -3.34 -36.60
N VAL A 397 4.28 -3.15 -36.52
CA VAL A 397 5.20 -4.02 -35.77
C VAL A 397 4.90 -3.95 -34.26
N GLU A 398 4.69 -2.75 -33.72
CA GLU A 398 4.38 -2.56 -32.30
C GLU A 398 2.99 -3.10 -31.95
N ASN A 399 2.00 -2.98 -32.85
CA ASN A 399 0.66 -3.53 -32.64
C ASN A 399 0.69 -5.06 -32.55
N VAL A 400 1.40 -5.74 -33.46
CA VAL A 400 1.58 -7.21 -33.36
C VAL A 400 2.35 -7.57 -32.09
N PHE A 401 3.43 -6.85 -31.77
CA PHE A 401 4.21 -7.12 -30.55
C PHE A 401 3.38 -6.96 -29.26
N LYS A 402 2.59 -5.87 -29.15
CA LYS A 402 1.67 -5.66 -28.01
C LYS A 402 0.59 -6.74 -27.97
N TRP A 403 0.01 -7.10 -29.11
CA TRP A 403 -1.02 -8.14 -29.20
C TRP A 403 -0.51 -9.49 -28.68
N VAL A 404 0.66 -9.95 -29.12
CA VAL A 404 1.19 -11.25 -28.66
C VAL A 404 1.64 -11.24 -27.20
N ASN A 405 2.14 -10.10 -26.69
CA ASN A 405 2.45 -9.96 -25.26
C ASN A 405 1.18 -9.97 -24.37
N ALA A 406 0.03 -9.52 -24.90
CA ALA A 406 -1.26 -9.64 -24.22
C ALA A 406 -1.86 -11.05 -24.36
N LEU A 407 -1.84 -11.64 -25.56
CA LEU A 407 -2.39 -12.96 -25.88
C LEU A 407 -1.71 -14.09 -25.07
N PHE A 408 -0.39 -14.04 -24.96
CA PHE A 408 0.39 -15.05 -24.23
C PHE A 408 0.65 -14.65 -22.76
N GLY A 409 0.01 -13.59 -22.25
CA GLY A 409 0.28 -13.03 -20.92
C GLY A 409 0.00 -14.01 -19.77
N VAL A 410 1.01 -14.33 -18.96
CA VAL A 410 0.87 -15.15 -17.75
C VAL A 410 1.13 -14.33 -16.49
N SER A 411 0.47 -14.68 -15.38
CA SER A 411 0.74 -14.02 -14.10
C SER A 411 2.13 -14.39 -13.59
N PRO A 412 2.95 -13.43 -13.10
CA PRO A 412 4.21 -13.75 -12.41
C PRO A 412 4.05 -14.75 -11.25
N SER A 413 2.85 -14.86 -10.67
CA SER A 413 2.53 -15.83 -9.61
C SER A 413 2.39 -17.28 -10.07
N GLN A 414 2.22 -17.52 -11.37
CA GLN A 414 2.11 -18.86 -12.00
C GLN A 414 3.46 -19.38 -12.51
N VAL A 415 4.49 -18.53 -12.54
CA VAL A 415 5.80 -18.86 -13.11
C VAL A 415 6.73 -19.43 -12.02
N ASN A 416 7.44 -20.52 -12.34
CA ASN A 416 8.38 -21.24 -11.47
C ASN A 416 7.81 -21.75 -10.11
N CYS A 417 6.49 -21.78 -9.94
CA CYS A 417 5.87 -22.01 -8.63
C CYS A 417 5.55 -23.48 -8.29
N GLU A 418 5.25 -24.35 -9.26
CA GLU A 418 4.73 -25.72 -9.01
C GLU A 418 5.77 -26.78 -8.57
N GLY A 419 7.05 -26.41 -8.47
CA GLY A 419 8.11 -27.35 -8.07
C GLY A 419 9.51 -26.80 -8.24
N ILE A 420 10.49 -27.70 -8.39
CA ILE A 420 11.86 -27.37 -8.81
C ILE A 420 12.12 -27.99 -10.19
N PRO A 421 12.49 -27.21 -11.22
CA PRO A 421 12.74 -27.72 -12.57
C PRO A 421 14.14 -28.35 -12.67
N LEU A 422 14.23 -29.67 -12.60
CA LEU A 422 15.47 -30.43 -12.61
C LEU A 422 15.77 -31.01 -14.00
N LYS A 423 17.01 -31.48 -14.20
CA LYS A 423 17.48 -31.96 -15.51
C LYS A 423 16.69 -33.16 -16.05
N ASN A 424 16.12 -33.98 -15.18
CA ASN A 424 15.34 -35.18 -15.53
C ASN A 424 13.81 -35.04 -15.35
N GLY A 425 13.31 -33.81 -15.20
CA GLY A 425 11.90 -33.50 -14.94
C GLY A 425 11.76 -32.47 -13.83
N TYR A 426 10.54 -32.07 -13.47
CA TYR A 426 10.32 -31.19 -12.33
C TYR A 426 9.92 -31.97 -11.08
N LEU A 427 10.48 -31.60 -9.93
CA LEU A 427 10.12 -32.16 -8.64
C LEU A 427 8.88 -31.43 -8.11
N ALA A 428 7.72 -32.06 -8.23
CA ALA A 428 6.42 -31.54 -7.81
C ALA A 428 6.11 -31.95 -6.37
N LEU A 429 5.44 -31.08 -5.61
CA LEU A 429 4.86 -31.44 -4.32
C LEU A 429 3.43 -31.94 -4.53
N ILE A 430 3.20 -33.23 -4.30
CA ILE A 430 1.90 -33.88 -4.45
C ILE A 430 1.33 -34.27 -3.07
N LYS A 431 0.07 -34.73 -3.07
CA LYS A 431 -0.54 -35.38 -1.93
C LYS A 431 -0.63 -36.90 -2.17
N ASP A 432 -0.30 -37.68 -1.15
CA ASP A 432 -0.48 -39.14 -1.17
C ASP A 432 -1.94 -39.55 -0.85
N GLU A 433 -2.19 -40.85 -0.83
CA GLU A 433 -3.48 -41.46 -0.48
C GLU A 433 -3.98 -41.11 0.95
N ASN A 434 -3.07 -40.69 1.83
CA ASN A 434 -3.34 -40.25 3.21
C ASN A 434 -3.41 -38.71 3.31
N ASN A 435 -3.47 -37.99 2.18
CA ASN A 435 -3.45 -36.53 2.08
C ASN A 435 -2.17 -35.87 2.66
N LYS A 436 -1.09 -36.64 2.84
CA LYS A 436 0.23 -36.16 3.28
C LYS A 436 1.06 -35.64 2.09
N PRO A 437 1.98 -34.69 2.30
CA PRO A 437 2.90 -34.23 1.28
C PRO A 437 3.86 -35.34 0.84
N LYS A 438 4.11 -35.43 -0.46
CA LYS A 438 5.12 -36.31 -1.05
C LYS A 438 5.71 -35.61 -2.26
N PHE A 439 7.03 -35.68 -2.44
CA PHE A 439 7.65 -35.19 -3.67
C PHE A 439 7.62 -36.27 -4.75
N GLU A 440 7.25 -35.88 -5.97
CA GLU A 440 7.16 -36.73 -7.15
C GLU A 440 7.92 -36.08 -8.30
N LEU A 441 8.78 -36.85 -8.99
CA LEU A 441 9.42 -36.38 -10.21
C LEU A 441 8.46 -36.53 -11.39
N ARG A 442 8.08 -35.41 -11.99
CA ARG A 442 7.16 -35.35 -13.13
C ARG A 442 7.90 -34.96 -14.41
N LYS A 443 7.44 -35.49 -15.55
CA LYS A 443 7.84 -34.97 -16.85
C LYS A 443 7.31 -33.56 -17.01
N TYR A 444 8.08 -32.69 -17.64
CA TYR A 444 7.62 -31.35 -17.98
C TYR A 444 6.37 -31.38 -18.88
N SER A 445 5.52 -30.36 -18.72
CA SER A 445 4.46 -29.99 -19.67
C SER A 445 4.59 -28.50 -20.01
N HIS A 446 3.99 -28.08 -21.12
CA HIS A 446 3.78 -26.66 -21.42
C HIS A 446 2.83 -25.98 -20.41
N ASP A 447 1.96 -26.75 -19.75
CA ASP A 447 1.00 -26.21 -18.77
C ASP A 447 1.67 -25.75 -17.46
N VAL A 448 2.97 -25.99 -17.30
CA VAL A 448 3.74 -25.66 -16.09
C VAL A 448 4.87 -24.69 -16.44
N TYR A 449 4.67 -23.42 -16.12
CA TYR A 449 5.51 -22.31 -16.59
C TYR A 449 6.84 -22.18 -15.85
N PHE A 450 7.80 -23.07 -16.13
CA PHE A 450 9.20 -22.87 -15.73
C PHE A 450 9.95 -22.02 -16.77
N THR A 451 10.70 -20.99 -16.36
CA THR A 451 11.55 -20.17 -17.25
C THR A 451 13.02 -20.62 -17.28
N TYR A 452 13.37 -21.65 -16.50
CA TYR A 452 14.73 -22.18 -16.38
C TYR A 452 14.72 -23.68 -16.06
N GLN A 453 15.90 -24.30 -16.16
CA GLN A 453 16.14 -25.69 -15.78
C GLN A 453 17.47 -25.80 -15.02
N SER A 454 17.46 -26.54 -13.91
CA SER A 454 18.64 -26.94 -13.15
C SER A 454 19.46 -28.00 -13.89
N GLN A 455 20.78 -28.01 -13.65
CA GLN A 455 21.71 -29.00 -14.19
C GLN A 455 21.68 -30.34 -13.42
N VAL A 456 21.01 -30.40 -12.28
CA VAL A 456 20.98 -31.52 -11.32
C VAL A 456 19.87 -32.51 -11.68
N ASN A 457 20.12 -33.81 -11.54
CA ASN A 457 19.10 -34.85 -11.62
C ASN A 457 18.56 -35.19 -10.22
N TYR A 458 17.26 -35.44 -10.09
CA TYR A 458 16.74 -36.12 -8.90
C TYR A 458 16.92 -37.63 -9.02
N ASP A 459 17.57 -38.25 -8.05
CA ASP A 459 17.52 -39.69 -7.80
C ASP A 459 17.17 -39.93 -6.31
N PRO A 460 16.02 -40.54 -5.98
CA PRO A 460 15.65 -40.87 -4.60
C PRO A 460 16.59 -41.87 -3.91
N LYS A 461 17.52 -42.50 -4.65
CA LYS A 461 18.54 -43.42 -4.12
C LYS A 461 19.94 -42.78 -3.99
N ALA A 462 20.11 -41.51 -4.37
CA ALA A 462 21.42 -40.85 -4.29
C ALA A 462 21.96 -40.86 -2.85
N ASN A 463 23.22 -41.30 -2.70
CA ASN A 463 23.90 -41.43 -1.42
C ASN A 463 24.01 -40.07 -0.72
N LYS A 464 23.54 -39.97 0.52
CA LYS A 464 23.51 -38.72 1.30
C LYS A 464 24.88 -38.28 1.84
N GLU A 465 25.88 -39.17 1.85
CA GLU A 465 27.20 -38.92 2.45
C GLU A 465 28.00 -37.71 1.91
N PRO A 466 28.02 -37.40 0.60
CA PRO A 466 28.71 -36.21 0.10
C PRO A 466 28.13 -34.91 0.67
N ALA A 467 26.80 -34.86 0.88
CA ALA A 467 26.15 -33.73 1.50
C ALA A 467 26.28 -33.73 3.04
N ASN A 468 26.29 -34.90 3.70
CA ASN A 468 26.57 -35.01 5.13
C ASN A 468 27.95 -34.44 5.48
N LYS A 469 28.96 -34.71 4.64
CA LYS A 469 30.33 -34.15 4.74
C LYS A 469 30.40 -32.66 4.47
N LEU A 470 29.73 -32.17 3.42
CA LEU A 470 29.67 -30.73 3.14
C LEU A 470 29.13 -29.93 4.35
N LEU A 471 28.19 -30.53 5.09
CA LEU A 471 27.57 -29.98 6.29
C LEU A 471 28.25 -30.44 7.61
N GLU A 472 29.46 -31.00 7.58
CA GLU A 472 30.19 -31.43 8.78
C GLU A 472 30.76 -30.24 9.60
N CYS A 473 30.89 -29.08 8.94
CA CYS A 473 31.31 -27.80 9.53
C CYS A 473 30.28 -27.13 10.44
N ILE A 474 29.07 -27.67 10.54
CA ILE A 474 28.00 -27.23 11.42
C ILE A 474 27.77 -28.32 12.47
N ASP A 475 27.78 -27.96 13.75
CA ASP A 475 27.46 -28.88 14.85
C ASP A 475 25.94 -28.98 15.09
N GLU A 476 25.50 -30.08 15.69
CA GLU A 476 24.12 -30.19 16.18
C GLU A 476 23.94 -29.36 17.48
N PRO A 477 22.78 -28.72 17.70
CA PRO A 477 21.53 -28.83 16.94
C PRO A 477 21.43 -27.91 15.71
N TYR A 478 22.44 -27.07 15.46
CA TYR A 478 22.39 -26.05 14.42
C TYR A 478 22.36 -26.64 13.01
N LYS A 479 23.02 -27.78 12.78
CA LYS A 479 22.98 -28.53 11.51
C LYS A 479 21.56 -28.98 11.16
N SER A 480 20.87 -29.65 12.08
CA SER A 480 19.45 -30.04 11.93
C SER A 480 18.56 -28.81 11.67
N LEU A 481 18.71 -27.74 12.46
CA LEU A 481 17.94 -26.50 12.28
C LEU A 481 18.19 -25.83 10.91
N PHE A 482 19.44 -25.83 10.45
CA PHE A 482 19.86 -25.27 9.16
C PHE A 482 19.25 -26.05 7.99
N VAL A 483 19.37 -27.39 7.98
CA VAL A 483 18.79 -28.25 6.93
C VAL A 483 17.26 -28.16 6.92
N LYS A 484 16.62 -28.17 8.09
CA LYS A 484 15.17 -27.97 8.22
C LYS A 484 14.72 -26.62 7.68
N THR A 485 15.42 -25.53 8.02
CA THR A 485 15.05 -24.21 7.50
C THR A 485 15.29 -24.09 6.00
N LEU A 486 16.41 -24.61 5.48
CA LEU A 486 16.63 -24.70 4.03
C LEU A 486 15.59 -25.56 3.31
N SER A 487 15.05 -26.63 3.93
CA SER A 487 14.05 -27.49 3.29
C SER A 487 12.79 -26.74 2.85
N THR A 488 12.49 -25.60 3.50
CA THR A 488 11.36 -24.75 3.11
C THR A 488 11.42 -24.25 1.67
N ILE A 489 12.61 -24.15 1.03
CA ILE A 489 12.73 -23.75 -0.39
C ILE A 489 12.04 -24.71 -1.36
N LEU A 490 11.79 -25.97 -0.95
CA LEU A 490 11.09 -26.96 -1.76
C LEU A 490 9.61 -26.59 -1.97
N SER A 491 8.94 -26.04 -0.94
CA SER A 491 7.63 -25.40 -1.05
C SER A 491 7.36 -24.43 0.11
N PHE A 492 7.90 -23.21 -0.01
CA PHE A 492 7.89 -22.21 1.06
C PHE A 492 6.45 -21.79 1.41
N LYS A 493 5.60 -21.64 0.38
CA LYS A 493 4.18 -21.34 0.52
C LYS A 493 3.46 -22.38 1.39
N THR A 494 3.65 -23.67 1.14
CA THR A 494 2.98 -24.74 1.91
C THR A 494 3.39 -24.74 3.37
N ILE A 495 4.68 -24.54 3.67
CA ILE A 495 5.14 -24.45 5.08
C ILE A 495 4.59 -23.19 5.75
N LYS A 496 4.59 -22.04 5.06
CA LYS A 496 4.04 -20.78 5.58
C LYS A 496 2.53 -20.80 5.81
N GLU A 497 1.78 -21.53 5.00
CA GLU A 497 0.32 -21.73 5.15
C GLU A 497 -0.04 -22.60 6.36
N MET A 498 0.90 -23.41 6.87
CA MET A 498 0.72 -24.24 8.06
C MET A 498 1.39 -23.66 9.31
N TRP A 499 2.53 -23.00 9.15
CA TRP A 499 3.42 -22.56 10.22
C TRP A 499 3.78 -21.08 10.04
N ASP A 500 3.19 -20.24 10.89
CA ASP A 500 3.30 -18.76 10.93
C ASP A 500 4.73 -18.19 10.94
N ARG A 501 5.76 -19.02 11.22
CA ARG A 501 7.10 -18.54 11.57
C ARG A 501 8.22 -19.35 10.90
N ILE A 502 8.60 -18.91 9.71
CA ILE A 502 9.90 -19.26 9.11
C ILE A 502 10.84 -18.07 9.37
N LYS A 503 11.94 -18.30 10.09
CA LYS A 503 12.97 -17.28 10.35
C LYS A 503 14.01 -17.26 9.24
N ALA A 504 14.54 -16.06 8.94
CA ALA A 504 15.76 -15.91 8.15
C ALA A 504 16.98 -16.47 8.89
N LEU A 505 17.99 -16.89 8.14
CA LEU A 505 19.24 -17.44 8.67
C LEU A 505 20.38 -16.42 8.55
N LEU A 506 21.13 -16.20 9.63
CA LEU A 506 22.39 -15.45 9.62
C LEU A 506 23.53 -16.41 9.99
N LEU A 507 24.42 -16.67 9.02
CA LEU A 507 25.45 -17.71 9.07
C LEU A 507 26.81 -17.11 9.48
N ILE A 508 27.22 -17.32 10.72
CA ILE A 508 28.38 -16.67 11.36
C ILE A 508 29.64 -17.53 11.19
N GLY A 509 30.84 -16.94 11.11
CA GLY A 509 32.14 -17.64 11.16
C GLY A 509 33.12 -17.22 10.06
N ASP A 510 34.40 -17.15 10.40
CA ASP A 510 35.45 -16.35 9.72
C ASP A 510 36.04 -16.94 8.42
N GLY A 511 35.16 -17.36 7.50
CA GLY A 511 35.52 -17.89 6.19
C GLY A 511 36.05 -19.33 6.21
N SER A 512 36.39 -19.85 5.03
CA SER A 512 36.91 -21.23 4.81
C SER A 512 36.07 -22.38 5.43
N ASN A 513 34.83 -22.11 5.83
CA ASN A 513 33.92 -23.01 6.54
C ASN A 513 32.80 -23.56 5.63
N GLY A 514 32.94 -23.45 4.32
CA GLY A 514 32.06 -24.08 3.33
C GLY A 514 30.74 -23.36 3.04
N LYS A 515 30.41 -22.23 3.70
CA LYS A 515 29.16 -21.47 3.50
C LYS A 515 28.86 -21.22 2.01
N ASP A 516 29.86 -20.77 1.24
CA ASP A 516 29.69 -20.50 -0.19
C ASP A 516 29.61 -21.76 -1.07
N THR A 517 30.22 -22.87 -0.66
CA THR A 517 30.05 -24.16 -1.32
C THR A 517 28.63 -24.72 -1.12
N VAL A 518 28.06 -24.59 0.09
CA VAL A 518 26.64 -24.95 0.31
C VAL A 518 25.73 -24.08 -0.56
N ARG A 519 26.00 -22.78 -0.63
CA ARG A 519 25.28 -21.84 -1.50
C ARG A 519 25.41 -22.19 -2.99
N GLU A 520 26.59 -22.62 -3.45
CA GLU A 520 26.80 -23.10 -4.82
C GLU A 520 25.99 -24.37 -5.10
N VAL A 521 26.04 -25.39 -4.23
CA VAL A 521 25.28 -26.64 -4.40
C VAL A 521 23.77 -26.36 -4.40
N ILE A 522 23.28 -25.47 -3.54
CA ILE A 522 21.87 -25.05 -3.56
C ILE A 522 21.54 -24.26 -4.83
N SER A 523 22.44 -23.40 -5.34
CA SER A 523 22.27 -22.73 -6.64
C SER A 523 22.19 -23.72 -7.80
N LEU A 524 22.97 -24.81 -7.78
CA LEU A 524 22.86 -25.88 -8.77
C LEU A 524 21.49 -26.56 -8.72
N ILE A 525 20.94 -26.83 -7.52
CA ILE A 525 19.60 -27.42 -7.35
C ILE A 525 18.49 -26.46 -7.82
N LEU A 526 18.57 -25.18 -7.45
CA LEU A 526 17.54 -24.18 -7.74
C LEU A 526 17.64 -23.57 -9.14
N GLY A 527 18.78 -23.68 -9.83
CA GLY A 527 19.06 -22.92 -11.05
C GLY A 527 19.36 -21.45 -10.78
N GLU A 528 20.03 -20.78 -11.72
CA GLU A 528 20.54 -19.40 -11.53
C GLU A 528 19.43 -18.35 -11.30
N GLN A 529 18.23 -18.57 -11.84
CA GLN A 529 17.05 -17.71 -11.59
C GLN A 529 16.27 -18.09 -10.31
N GLY A 530 16.53 -19.26 -9.71
CA GLY A 530 15.88 -19.69 -8.48
C GLY A 530 16.43 -19.05 -7.20
N ILE A 531 17.58 -18.37 -7.31
CA ILE A 531 18.34 -17.79 -6.19
C ILE A 531 18.76 -16.33 -6.46
N THR A 532 18.69 -15.45 -5.47
CA THR A 532 19.19 -14.06 -5.53
C THR A 532 20.20 -13.74 -4.43
N SER A 533 20.82 -12.55 -4.51
CA SER A 533 21.88 -12.09 -3.60
C SER A 533 21.69 -10.64 -3.13
N CYS A 534 20.46 -10.27 -2.73
CA CYS A 534 20.23 -9.01 -2.03
C CYS A 534 20.87 -9.08 -0.63
N SER A 535 21.85 -8.22 -0.39
CA SER A 535 22.56 -8.09 0.87
C SER A 535 21.75 -7.31 1.91
N LEU A 536 22.11 -7.41 3.19
CA LEU A 536 21.51 -6.58 4.25
C LEU A 536 21.59 -5.07 3.91
N ASN A 537 22.67 -4.64 3.26
CA ASN A 537 22.88 -3.27 2.77
C ASN A 537 21.96 -2.88 1.59
N ASP A 538 21.47 -3.84 0.81
CA ASP A 538 20.48 -3.58 -0.24
C ASP A 538 19.10 -3.32 0.38
N PHE A 539 18.77 -4.01 1.47
CA PHE A 539 17.54 -3.75 2.23
C PHE A 539 17.57 -2.41 2.97
N SER A 540 18.72 -1.98 3.51
CA SER A 540 18.81 -0.70 4.25
C SER A 540 18.70 0.56 3.38
N GLN A 541 18.58 0.43 2.04
CA GLN A 541 18.46 1.56 1.12
C GLN A 541 17.00 1.98 0.89
N SER A 542 16.72 3.27 1.04
CA SER A 542 15.37 3.84 0.98
C SER A 542 14.71 3.88 -0.40
N ARG A 543 15.43 3.58 -1.49
CA ARG A 543 14.93 3.62 -2.88
C ARG A 543 14.78 2.26 -3.56
N GLY A 544 15.00 1.14 -2.85
CA GLY A 544 14.67 -0.21 -3.34
C GLY A 544 15.35 -0.75 -4.62
N PHE A 545 16.10 0.03 -5.39
CA PHE A 545 16.64 -0.39 -6.71
C PHE A 545 17.38 -1.73 -6.69
N ASN A 546 18.22 -1.97 -5.68
CA ASN A 546 18.98 -3.22 -5.57
C ASN A 546 18.09 -4.42 -5.19
N LEU A 547 16.88 -4.18 -4.68
CA LEU A 547 15.86 -5.18 -4.38
C LEU A 547 15.05 -5.59 -5.62
N ALA A 548 15.18 -4.89 -6.76
CA ALA A 548 14.50 -5.25 -8.01
C ALA A 548 14.73 -6.70 -8.48
N ARG A 549 15.84 -7.32 -8.05
CA ARG A 549 16.12 -8.76 -8.25
C ARG A 549 15.03 -9.67 -7.62
N LEU A 550 14.43 -9.26 -6.51
CA LEU A 550 13.37 -10.00 -5.79
C LEU A 550 12.01 -9.96 -6.49
N ALA A 551 11.82 -9.11 -7.50
CA ALA A 551 10.59 -9.06 -8.30
C ALA A 551 10.27 -10.39 -9.01
N THR A 552 11.28 -11.24 -9.22
CA THR A 552 11.16 -12.59 -9.77
C THR A 552 10.59 -13.63 -8.78
N ASN A 553 10.36 -13.23 -7.52
CA ASN A 553 9.91 -14.07 -6.40
C ASN A 553 10.76 -15.36 -6.25
N PRO A 554 12.09 -15.22 -6.09
CA PRO A 554 13.02 -16.35 -6.03
C PRO A 554 12.71 -17.25 -4.82
N LYS A 555 12.99 -18.55 -4.92
CA LYS A 555 12.80 -19.49 -3.79
C LYS A 555 13.74 -19.17 -2.62
N LEU A 556 14.90 -18.58 -2.91
CA LEU A 556 15.95 -18.28 -1.95
C LEU A 556 16.66 -16.96 -2.27
N ASN A 557 16.88 -16.12 -1.26
CA ASN A 557 17.81 -15.01 -1.33
C ASN A 557 18.99 -15.29 -0.38
N TRP A 558 20.16 -15.58 -0.95
CA TRP A 558 21.38 -15.83 -0.19
C TRP A 558 22.49 -14.82 -0.57
N SER A 559 22.81 -13.90 0.34
CA SER A 559 23.97 -13.02 0.19
C SER A 559 25.21 -13.63 0.86
N SER A 560 26.27 -13.87 0.09
CA SER A 560 27.56 -14.41 0.55
C SER A 560 28.41 -13.40 1.32
N GLU A 561 28.14 -12.10 1.13
CA GLU A 561 28.81 -11.01 1.82
C GLU A 561 27.76 -10.06 2.39
N ASN A 562 27.95 -9.66 3.64
CA ASN A 562 27.18 -8.60 4.29
C ASN A 562 28.11 -7.79 5.18
N LYS A 563 27.99 -6.47 5.15
CA LYS A 563 28.71 -5.58 6.07
C LYS A 563 27.97 -5.54 7.41
N GLU A 564 28.72 -5.26 8.47
CA GLU A 564 28.16 -5.01 9.79
C GLU A 564 27.26 -3.77 9.74
N ILE A 565 25.94 -3.97 9.89
CA ILE A 565 24.92 -2.92 9.97
C ILE A 565 23.86 -3.31 10.99
N ASN A 566 23.21 -2.32 11.59
CA ASN A 566 22.17 -2.53 12.59
C ASN A 566 20.90 -3.16 11.97
N ILE A 567 20.73 -4.47 12.16
CA ILE A 567 19.62 -5.26 11.59
C ILE A 567 18.27 -4.81 12.19
N ASP A 568 18.25 -4.36 13.45
CA ASP A 568 17.06 -3.83 14.14
C ASP A 568 16.40 -2.68 13.37
N SER A 569 17.16 -1.86 12.64
CA SER A 569 16.66 -0.70 11.91
C SER A 569 15.95 -1.04 10.58
N ILE A 570 16.19 -2.22 10.01
CA ILE A 570 15.90 -2.51 8.59
C ILE A 570 14.45 -2.99 8.41
N GLN A 571 13.52 -2.05 8.21
CA GLN A 571 12.09 -2.34 8.09
C GLN A 571 11.72 -3.16 6.84
N SER A 572 12.32 -2.86 5.69
CA SER A 572 12.17 -3.59 4.42
C SER A 572 12.55 -5.07 4.54
N LEU A 573 13.63 -5.38 5.26
CA LEU A 573 14.05 -6.75 5.55
C LEU A 573 13.03 -7.48 6.42
N LYS A 574 12.47 -6.82 7.44
CA LYS A 574 11.43 -7.41 8.29
C LYS A 574 10.18 -7.75 7.47
N GLN A 575 9.76 -6.85 6.56
CA GLN A 575 8.64 -7.07 5.62
C GLN A 575 8.93 -8.23 4.65
N ALA A 576 10.14 -8.28 4.10
CA ALA A 576 10.54 -9.35 3.19
C ALA A 576 10.47 -10.74 3.86
N ILE A 577 10.97 -10.84 5.10
CA ILE A 577 10.97 -12.09 5.89
C ILE A 577 9.55 -12.54 6.26
N THR A 578 8.68 -11.63 6.71
CA THR A 578 7.26 -11.95 6.97
C THR A 578 6.47 -12.18 5.68
N GLY A 579 6.99 -11.74 4.52
CA GLY A 579 6.27 -11.67 3.26
C GLY A 579 5.08 -10.70 3.31
N ASP A 580 5.19 -9.67 4.14
CA ASP A 580 4.39 -8.44 4.00
C ASP A 580 4.70 -7.79 2.63
N PRO A 581 3.83 -6.90 2.11
CA PRO A 581 4.15 -6.17 0.89
C PRO A 581 5.48 -5.43 1.01
N LEU A 582 6.37 -5.66 0.05
CA LEU A 582 7.66 -5.00 -0.11
C LEU A 582 7.60 -4.14 -1.38
N PHE A 583 7.72 -2.82 -1.22
CA PHE A 583 7.84 -1.91 -2.36
C PHE A 583 9.20 -2.09 -3.06
N ILE A 584 9.16 -2.22 -4.38
CA ILE A 584 10.32 -2.39 -5.26
C ILE A 584 10.23 -1.35 -6.37
N GLU A 585 11.33 -0.62 -6.61
CA GLU A 585 11.47 0.35 -7.70
C GLU A 585 12.49 -0.17 -8.72
N GLY A 586 12.16 -0.12 -10.01
CA GLY A 586 13.11 -0.42 -11.08
C GLY A 586 13.79 0.86 -11.57
N LYS A 587 15.09 0.83 -11.89
CA LYS A 587 15.77 2.02 -12.41
C LYS A 587 15.14 2.44 -13.76
N GLY A 588 14.39 3.54 -13.77
CA GLY A 588 13.66 4.00 -14.95
C GLY A 588 12.41 3.18 -15.27
N LYS A 589 11.79 2.56 -14.26
CA LYS A 589 10.47 1.91 -14.32
C LYS A 589 9.67 2.32 -13.08
N ASP A 590 8.36 2.33 -13.18
CA ASP A 590 7.48 2.57 -12.04
C ASP A 590 7.67 1.49 -10.95
N GLY A 591 7.50 1.91 -9.69
CA GLY A 591 7.61 1.02 -8.54
C GLY A 591 6.29 0.32 -8.21
N PHE A 592 6.39 -0.89 -7.65
CA PHE A 592 5.25 -1.75 -7.33
C PHE A 592 5.52 -2.55 -6.05
N GLU A 593 4.46 -3.06 -5.42
CA GLU A 593 4.60 -3.98 -4.28
C GLU A 593 4.69 -5.43 -4.74
N VAL A 594 5.63 -6.19 -4.15
CA VAL A 594 5.70 -7.65 -4.27
C VAL A 594 5.51 -8.31 -2.91
N LYS A 595 5.06 -9.56 -2.89
CA LYS A 595 4.96 -10.38 -1.67
C LYS A 595 5.74 -11.67 -1.88
N LEU A 596 6.75 -11.86 -1.02
CA LEU A 596 7.80 -12.83 -1.25
C LEU A 596 7.49 -14.16 -0.55
N ASN A 597 7.69 -15.25 -1.30
CA ASN A 597 7.70 -16.62 -0.81
C ASN A 597 9.15 -17.16 -0.83
N THR A 598 10.05 -16.31 -0.34
CA THR A 598 11.50 -16.45 -0.43
C THR A 598 12.07 -16.74 0.96
N LEU A 599 12.92 -17.76 1.08
CA LEU A 599 13.75 -17.91 2.27
C LEU A 599 14.93 -16.91 2.20
N PHE A 600 15.25 -16.25 3.32
CA PHE A 600 16.36 -15.30 3.39
C PHE A 600 17.53 -15.87 4.19
N VAL A 601 18.72 -15.83 3.60
CA VAL A 601 19.98 -16.31 4.18
C VAL A 601 21.08 -15.27 3.97
N PHE A 602 21.85 -15.00 5.01
CA PHE A 602 22.91 -13.99 5.00
C PHE A 602 24.17 -14.59 5.62
N ASN A 603 25.30 -14.53 4.91
CA ASN A 603 26.60 -14.82 5.52
C ASN A 603 27.12 -13.59 6.26
N THR A 604 27.69 -13.78 7.45
CA THR A 604 28.58 -12.81 8.10
C THR A 604 29.85 -13.53 8.56
N ASN A 605 30.95 -12.80 8.66
CA ASN A 605 32.17 -13.33 9.27
C ASN A 605 32.03 -13.24 10.79
N HIS A 606 31.92 -12.02 11.31
CA HIS A 606 31.80 -11.72 12.73
C HIS A 606 30.34 -11.78 13.22
N LYS A 607 30.18 -11.88 14.54
CA LYS A 607 28.87 -11.82 15.22
C LYS A 607 28.20 -10.45 14.96
N PRO A 608 26.86 -10.40 14.73
CA PRO A 608 26.15 -9.15 14.45
C PRO A 608 26.00 -8.27 15.68
N ASP A 609 25.98 -6.95 15.47
CA ASP A 609 25.66 -5.96 16.51
C ASP A 609 24.13 -5.82 16.70
N LEU A 610 23.60 -6.34 17.82
CA LEU A 610 22.16 -6.50 18.11
C LEU A 610 21.73 -5.69 19.35
N LYS A 611 21.32 -4.42 19.17
CA LYS A 611 21.15 -3.47 20.31
C LYS A 611 19.74 -3.27 20.84
N GLY A 612 18.70 -3.38 20.02
CA GLY A 612 17.56 -2.45 20.11
C GLY A 612 16.20 -3.02 20.52
N ASN A 613 15.77 -4.19 20.02
CA ASN A 613 14.45 -4.74 20.40
C ASN A 613 14.34 -6.27 20.25
N GLN A 614 14.72 -6.95 21.34
CA GLN A 614 14.93 -8.39 21.51
C GLN A 614 13.90 -9.27 20.74
N PHE A 615 12.62 -9.22 21.13
CA PHE A 615 11.57 -10.07 20.56
C PHE A 615 11.29 -9.83 19.07
N ALA A 616 11.54 -8.61 18.54
CA ALA A 616 11.12 -8.25 17.18
C ALA A 616 12.00 -8.89 16.08
N ILE A 617 13.23 -9.24 16.44
CA ILE A 617 14.23 -9.84 15.52
C ILE A 617 14.40 -11.32 15.82
N GLN A 618 14.41 -11.71 17.10
CA GLN A 618 14.42 -13.13 17.50
C GLN A 618 13.19 -13.89 16.96
N SER A 619 12.08 -13.20 16.68
CA SER A 619 10.90 -13.77 16.00
C SER A 619 11.04 -13.91 14.47
N ARG A 620 12.05 -13.28 13.84
CA ARG A 620 12.25 -13.20 12.39
C ARG A 620 13.58 -13.77 11.90
N LEU A 621 14.58 -13.91 12.76
CA LEU A 621 15.95 -14.28 12.39
C LEU A 621 16.53 -15.24 13.44
N THR A 622 17.34 -16.19 13.00
CA THR A 622 18.14 -17.08 13.85
C THR A 622 19.61 -17.07 13.41
N LEU A 623 20.51 -17.36 14.35
CA LEU A 623 21.95 -17.42 14.13
C LEU A 623 22.40 -18.87 13.99
N ILE A 624 23.14 -19.18 12.93
CA ILE A 624 23.73 -20.50 12.69
C ILE A 624 25.27 -20.34 12.72
N PRO A 625 25.97 -20.88 13.73
CA PRO A 625 27.42 -20.86 13.78
C PRO A 625 28.02 -21.91 12.84
N PHE A 626 28.89 -21.48 11.93
CA PHE A 626 29.77 -22.36 11.16
C PHE A 626 31.13 -22.43 11.88
N THR A 627 31.17 -23.27 12.91
CA THR A 627 32.23 -23.37 13.93
C THR A 627 33.57 -23.87 13.39
N LYS A 628 33.56 -24.71 12.35
CA LYS A 628 34.77 -25.39 11.84
C LYS A 628 35.17 -24.90 10.47
N THR A 629 36.47 -24.71 10.26
CA THR A 629 37.08 -24.39 8.96
C THR A 629 37.60 -25.65 8.28
N TYR A 630 37.68 -25.63 6.95
CA TYR A 630 38.28 -26.70 6.14
C TYR A 630 39.72 -26.35 5.76
N SER A 631 40.66 -27.27 6.01
CA SER A 631 42.09 -27.12 5.73
C SER A 631 42.64 -28.38 5.06
N MET A 632 43.59 -28.21 4.13
CA MET A 632 44.29 -29.36 3.51
C MET A 632 45.13 -30.14 4.52
N ASN A 633 45.67 -29.43 5.51
CA ASN A 633 46.49 -29.95 6.61
C ASN A 633 45.83 -29.51 7.93
N PRO A 634 44.74 -30.18 8.37
CA PRO A 634 43.92 -29.70 9.47
C PRO A 634 44.65 -29.75 10.81
N LYS A 635 44.53 -28.67 11.58
CA LYS A 635 44.87 -28.60 13.01
C LYS A 635 43.74 -29.17 13.87
N GLN A 636 43.97 -29.27 15.19
CA GLN A 636 42.93 -29.64 16.15
C GLN A 636 41.74 -28.66 16.07
N GLY A 637 40.56 -29.19 15.71
CA GLY A 637 39.33 -28.41 15.49
C GLY A 637 39.03 -28.05 14.03
N GLU A 638 40.02 -28.16 13.12
CA GLU A 638 39.82 -27.98 11.68
C GLU A 638 39.35 -29.29 11.02
N LEU A 639 38.54 -29.20 9.97
CA LEU A 639 38.14 -30.33 9.13
C LEU A 639 39.07 -30.50 7.94
N LYS A 640 39.24 -31.74 7.47
CA LYS A 640 40.03 -32.01 6.27
C LYS A 640 39.30 -31.56 5.01
N ALA A 641 39.88 -30.64 4.26
CA ALA A 641 39.37 -30.20 2.96
C ALA A 641 39.46 -31.33 1.91
N ASP A 642 38.40 -31.47 1.11
CA ASP A 642 38.37 -32.30 -0.10
C ASP A 642 38.31 -31.36 -1.32
N PRO A 643 39.38 -31.28 -2.15
CA PRO A 643 39.47 -30.33 -3.26
C PRO A 643 38.33 -30.41 -4.29
N ARG A 644 37.63 -31.56 -4.38
CA ARG A 644 36.53 -31.75 -5.35
C ARG A 644 35.40 -30.75 -5.12
N PHE A 645 35.12 -30.38 -3.88
CA PHE A 645 34.11 -29.37 -3.54
C PHE A 645 34.39 -27.96 -4.10
N LYS A 646 35.61 -27.67 -4.55
CA LYS A 646 36.01 -26.37 -5.12
C LYS A 646 36.40 -26.44 -6.61
N HIS A 647 36.81 -27.62 -7.08
CA HIS A 647 37.44 -27.78 -8.39
C HIS A 647 36.73 -28.80 -9.31
N ASP A 648 35.78 -29.58 -8.80
CA ASP A 648 35.03 -30.58 -9.58
C ASP A 648 33.53 -30.26 -9.58
N LYS A 649 33.10 -29.47 -10.56
CA LYS A 649 31.69 -29.15 -10.78
C LYS A 649 30.85 -30.39 -11.15
N ASN A 650 31.45 -31.44 -11.69
CA ASN A 650 30.70 -32.68 -11.98
C ASN A 650 30.38 -33.44 -10.69
N PHE A 651 31.32 -33.51 -9.75
CA PHE A 651 31.05 -34.04 -8.40
C PHE A 651 29.95 -33.22 -7.69
N LEU A 652 29.99 -31.89 -7.78
CA LEU A 652 28.92 -31.05 -7.22
C LEU A 652 27.54 -31.33 -7.85
N VAL A 653 27.46 -31.43 -9.18
CA VAL A 653 26.18 -31.61 -9.91
C VAL A 653 25.63 -33.03 -9.82
N ASN A 654 26.46 -34.07 -9.83
CA ASN A 654 26.03 -35.46 -9.94
C ASN A 654 26.01 -36.22 -8.59
N ASP A 655 26.86 -35.85 -7.64
CA ASP A 655 26.93 -36.51 -6.32
C ASP A 655 26.36 -35.63 -5.21
N VAL A 656 26.88 -34.40 -5.04
CA VAL A 656 26.58 -33.56 -3.87
C VAL A 656 25.20 -32.93 -3.93
N ALA A 657 24.77 -32.42 -5.09
CA ALA A 657 23.47 -31.78 -5.24
C ALA A 657 22.28 -32.76 -5.12
N PRO A 658 22.28 -33.98 -5.73
CA PRO A 658 21.23 -34.96 -5.49
C PRO A 658 21.22 -35.46 -4.03
N ALA A 659 22.39 -35.64 -3.42
CA ALA A 659 22.53 -35.99 -2.00
C ALA A 659 21.88 -34.93 -1.09
N LEU A 660 22.16 -33.65 -1.32
CA LEU A 660 21.61 -32.54 -0.54
C LEU A 660 20.11 -32.37 -0.78
N LEU A 661 19.65 -32.51 -2.02
CA LEU A 661 18.22 -32.49 -2.36
C LEU A 661 17.46 -33.58 -1.58
N ASN A 662 18.01 -34.79 -1.48
CA ASN A 662 17.40 -35.86 -0.69
C ASN A 662 17.39 -35.55 0.83
N LEU A 663 18.41 -34.91 1.38
CA LEU A 663 18.40 -34.44 2.78
C LEU A 663 17.34 -33.34 3.02
N LEU A 664 17.14 -32.44 2.07
CA LEU A 664 16.09 -31.42 2.14
C LEU A 664 14.70 -32.04 2.04
N ILE A 665 14.50 -33.07 1.22
CA ILE A 665 13.22 -33.80 1.08
C ILE A 665 12.86 -34.53 2.38
N ASP A 666 13.81 -35.24 2.99
CA ASP A 666 13.64 -35.86 4.32
C ASP A 666 13.21 -34.80 5.35
N ALA A 667 13.96 -33.69 5.43
CA ALA A 667 13.74 -32.64 6.42
C ALA A 667 12.42 -31.88 6.21
N PHE A 668 11.97 -31.69 4.97
CA PHE A 668 10.67 -31.10 4.67
C PHE A 668 9.52 -31.96 5.23
N GLY A 669 9.65 -33.29 5.19
CA GLY A 669 8.66 -34.21 5.75
C GLY A 669 8.46 -34.02 7.27
N ASP A 670 9.53 -33.73 8.01
CA ASP A 670 9.47 -33.39 9.43
C ASP A 670 8.95 -31.97 9.66
N VAL A 671 9.49 -30.97 8.94
CA VAL A 671 9.09 -29.56 9.03
C VAL A 671 7.61 -29.34 8.73
N TYR A 672 7.05 -30.10 7.78
CA TYR A 672 5.61 -30.08 7.50
C TYR A 672 4.78 -30.57 8.71
N GLN A 673 5.23 -31.62 9.40
CA GLN A 673 4.49 -32.25 10.50
C GLN A 673 4.66 -31.52 11.84
N ASN A 674 5.85 -30.97 12.11
CA ASN A 674 6.26 -30.49 13.43
C ASN A 674 6.70 -29.01 13.45
N GLY A 675 6.74 -28.34 12.29
CA GLY A 675 7.28 -26.99 12.16
C GLY A 675 8.80 -26.94 12.33
N ILE A 676 9.34 -25.77 12.66
CA ILE A 676 10.78 -25.57 12.91
C ILE A 676 10.98 -25.12 14.35
N ASN A 677 11.62 -25.95 15.17
CA ASN A 677 11.94 -25.59 16.56
C ASN A 677 13.20 -24.71 16.63
N TYR A 678 13.01 -23.40 16.64
CA TYR A 678 14.11 -22.44 16.77
C TYR A 678 14.69 -22.30 18.19
N GLN A 679 14.08 -22.86 19.25
CA GLN A 679 14.58 -22.74 20.63
C GLN A 679 16.01 -23.27 20.77
N GLN A 680 16.35 -24.28 19.97
CA GLN A 680 17.69 -24.86 19.85
C GLN A 680 18.79 -23.85 19.44
N SER A 681 18.41 -22.68 18.91
CA SER A 681 19.33 -21.58 18.58
C SER A 681 19.31 -20.41 19.56
N GLU A 682 18.39 -20.38 20.52
CA GLU A 682 18.14 -19.20 21.34
C GLU A 682 19.21 -18.99 22.42
N SER A 683 19.91 -20.05 22.84
CA SER A 683 21.13 -19.96 23.67
C SER A 683 22.24 -19.15 22.99
N TYR A 684 22.60 -19.51 21.75
CA TYR A 684 23.62 -18.80 20.97
C TYR A 684 23.16 -17.41 20.51
N PHE A 685 21.85 -17.22 20.31
CA PHE A 685 21.27 -15.89 20.07
C PHE A 685 21.45 -14.96 21.29
N ASN A 686 21.28 -15.49 22.50
CA ASN A 686 21.48 -14.76 23.75
C ASN A 686 22.96 -14.52 24.04
N GLU A 687 23.85 -15.51 23.83
CA GLU A 687 25.31 -15.37 23.93
C GLU A 687 25.82 -14.20 23.08
N VAL A 688 25.41 -14.14 21.81
CA VAL A 688 25.76 -13.05 20.88
C VAL A 688 25.22 -11.69 21.35
N ILE A 689 24.03 -11.65 21.97
CA ILE A 689 23.48 -10.42 22.55
C ILE A 689 24.27 -10.00 23.81
N GLU A 690 24.68 -10.96 24.63
CA GLU A 690 25.37 -10.72 25.90
C GLU A 690 26.80 -10.26 25.69
N GLU A 691 27.51 -10.74 24.68
CA GLU A 691 28.81 -10.20 24.26
C GLU A 691 28.73 -8.74 23.79
N ASN A 692 27.68 -8.38 23.03
CA ASN A 692 27.47 -7.02 22.52
C ASN A 692 26.99 -5.99 23.57
N ASN A 693 26.72 -6.40 24.82
CA ASN A 693 26.15 -5.50 25.84
C ASN A 693 26.61 -5.84 27.28
N HIS A 694 27.56 -5.07 27.82
CA HIS A 694 28.08 -5.26 29.18
C HIS A 694 27.02 -5.08 30.27
N LEU A 695 26.02 -4.22 30.05
CA LEU A 695 24.92 -4.06 30.99
C LEU A 695 23.97 -5.27 31.01
N ARG A 696 23.89 -6.02 29.90
CA ARG A 696 23.21 -7.33 29.82
C ARG A 696 23.93 -8.35 30.68
N ARG A 697 25.26 -8.43 30.59
CA ARG A 697 26.11 -9.30 31.44
C ARG A 697 25.94 -8.97 32.92
N PHE A 698 26.10 -7.69 33.28
CA PHE A 698 25.80 -7.16 34.62
C PHE A 698 24.38 -7.52 35.12
N SER A 699 23.36 -7.44 34.25
CA SER A 699 22.00 -7.82 34.61
C SER A 699 21.87 -9.32 34.89
N ASN A 700 22.46 -10.18 34.06
CA ASN A 700 22.44 -11.63 34.29
C ASN A 700 23.21 -12.00 35.57
N ASP A 701 24.45 -11.50 35.72
CA ASP A 701 25.38 -11.84 36.81
C ASP A 701 24.85 -11.45 38.21
N LEU A 702 24.04 -10.39 38.31
CA LEU A 702 23.43 -9.94 39.56
C LEU A 702 21.93 -10.23 39.66
N GLY A 703 21.34 -10.90 38.67
CA GLY A 703 19.91 -11.21 38.63
C GLY A 703 19.00 -9.97 38.52
N LEU A 704 19.41 -8.90 37.85
CA LEU A 704 18.57 -7.71 37.63
C LEU A 704 17.46 -8.04 36.63
N ILE A 705 16.24 -8.24 37.13
CA ILE A 705 15.09 -8.72 36.33
C ILE A 705 13.91 -7.74 36.35
N PHE A 706 13.16 -7.70 35.25
CA PHE A 706 11.85 -7.06 35.21
C PHE A 706 10.77 -8.03 35.69
N THR A 707 10.16 -7.74 36.84
CA THR A 707 9.08 -8.54 37.42
C THR A 707 7.69 -8.00 37.04
N GLY A 708 7.59 -6.71 36.75
CA GLY A 708 6.33 -6.02 36.51
C GLY A 708 5.49 -5.73 37.76
N ASP A 709 5.93 -6.14 38.95
CA ASP A 709 5.30 -5.76 40.22
C ASP A 709 5.67 -4.31 40.57
N GLU A 710 4.70 -3.46 40.87
CA GLU A 710 4.94 -2.05 41.17
C GLU A 710 5.52 -1.80 42.58
N SER A 711 5.57 -2.84 43.43
CA SER A 711 6.28 -2.83 44.71
C SER A 711 7.79 -3.07 44.55
N ASP A 712 8.19 -3.89 43.58
CA ASP A 712 9.60 -4.09 43.19
C ASP A 712 10.15 -2.81 42.57
N ARG A 713 11.10 -2.17 43.27
CA ARG A 713 11.65 -0.89 42.86
C ARG A 713 13.10 -0.70 43.30
N LEU A 714 13.87 -0.06 42.44
CA LEU A 714 15.27 0.33 42.68
C LEU A 714 15.46 1.80 42.30
N SER A 715 16.28 2.54 43.05
CA SER A 715 16.76 3.84 42.60
C SER A 715 17.92 3.67 41.63
N ILE A 716 18.17 4.70 40.81
CA ILE A 716 19.34 4.71 39.90
C ILE A 716 20.66 4.59 40.68
N SER A 717 20.72 5.05 41.94
CA SER A 717 21.91 4.94 42.79
C SER A 717 22.20 3.50 43.23
N ASP A 718 21.15 2.72 43.48
CA ASP A 718 21.26 1.32 43.96
C ASP A 718 21.74 0.40 42.82
N ILE A 719 21.31 0.70 41.59
CA ILE A 719 21.79 0.00 40.39
C ILE A 719 23.23 0.45 40.04
N TYR A 720 23.51 1.76 40.09
CA TYR A 720 24.81 2.31 39.71
C TYR A 720 25.95 1.90 40.66
N SER A 721 25.71 1.84 41.97
CA SER A 721 26.70 1.38 42.95
C SER A 721 27.09 -0.09 42.71
N LYS A 722 26.11 -0.98 42.52
CA LYS A 722 26.33 -2.37 42.10
C LYS A 722 27.06 -2.47 40.75
N LEU A 723 26.73 -1.62 39.79
CA LEU A 723 27.39 -1.59 38.48
C LEU A 723 28.87 -1.18 38.57
N ILE A 724 29.20 -0.20 39.42
CA ILE A 724 30.57 0.20 39.69
C ILE A 724 31.37 -0.94 40.36
N GLN A 725 30.77 -1.69 41.30
CA GLN A 725 31.41 -2.88 41.87
C GLN A 725 31.61 -3.99 40.81
N TRP A 726 30.62 -4.21 39.92
CA TRP A 726 30.73 -5.18 38.83
C TRP A 726 31.81 -4.80 37.80
N TYR A 727 31.93 -3.52 37.44
CA TYR A 727 32.99 -3.03 36.56
C TYR A 727 34.38 -3.29 37.12
N PHE A 728 34.59 -3.06 38.41
CA PHE A 728 35.86 -3.35 39.09
C PHE A 728 36.16 -4.85 39.06
N ASN A 729 35.20 -5.69 39.46
CA ASN A 729 35.35 -7.14 39.49
C ASN A 729 35.63 -7.77 38.11
N ASN A 730 35.20 -7.12 37.01
CA ASN A 730 35.38 -7.59 35.63
C ASN A 730 36.47 -6.82 34.85
N GLY A 731 37.28 -5.98 35.51
CA GLY A 731 38.42 -5.30 34.88
C GLY A 731 38.09 -4.11 33.97
N TYR A 732 36.87 -3.60 33.99
CA TYR A 732 36.49 -2.35 33.30
C TYR A 732 37.01 -1.09 34.00
N LEU A 733 37.29 -1.21 35.31
CA LEU A 733 37.52 -0.09 36.22
C LEU A 733 38.59 -0.43 37.26
N GLU A 734 39.55 0.48 37.43
CA GLU A 734 40.48 0.53 38.56
C GLU A 734 40.22 1.77 39.43
N PHE A 735 40.70 1.73 40.67
CA PHE A 735 40.60 2.82 41.64
C PHE A 735 42.00 3.38 41.98
N GLU A 736 42.24 4.64 41.64
CA GLU A 736 43.43 5.38 42.07
C GLU A 736 43.08 6.29 43.25
N THR A 737 43.65 6.05 44.43
CA THR A 737 43.49 6.94 45.59
C THR A 737 44.59 8.01 45.60
N LYS A 738 44.21 9.28 45.46
CA LYS A 738 45.12 10.44 45.61
C LYS A 738 44.52 11.45 46.58
N ASN A 739 45.28 11.79 47.61
CA ASN A 739 44.89 12.74 48.67
C ASN A 739 43.49 12.44 49.22
N GLU A 740 43.30 11.21 49.71
CA GLU A 740 42.04 10.66 50.27
C GLU A 740 40.84 10.61 49.31
N LYS A 741 41.00 11.07 48.05
CA LYS A 741 39.97 10.98 47.02
C LYS A 741 40.22 9.76 46.13
N VAL A 742 39.23 8.89 46.04
CA VAL A 742 39.17 7.79 45.07
C VAL A 742 38.85 8.37 43.70
N LYS A 743 39.62 7.98 42.68
CA LYS A 743 39.42 8.35 41.29
C LYS A 743 39.29 7.09 40.43
N ASN A 744 38.21 7.03 39.66
CA ASN A 744 37.95 5.96 38.70
C ASN A 744 38.92 6.07 37.51
N ILE A 745 39.63 4.98 37.21
CA ILE A 745 40.41 4.78 35.99
C ILE A 745 39.68 3.73 35.15
N TRP A 746 39.13 4.13 34.01
CA TRP A 746 38.42 3.23 33.10
C TRP A 746 39.45 2.56 32.17
N LEU A 747 39.47 1.22 32.18
CA LEU A 747 40.43 0.40 31.42
C LEU A 747 39.88 -0.01 30.04
N ASP A 748 38.57 -0.24 29.95
CA ASP A 748 37.86 -0.56 28.71
C ASP A 748 36.74 0.46 28.46
N ASP A 749 36.52 0.78 27.18
CA ASP A 749 35.65 1.84 26.69
C ASP A 749 35.29 1.58 25.21
N ASP A 750 34.72 0.39 24.93
CA ASP A 750 34.29 0.03 23.57
C ASP A 750 33.36 1.12 22.98
N LYS A 751 33.74 1.61 21.81
CA LYS A 751 32.99 2.63 21.06
C LYS A 751 31.62 2.13 20.59
N LYS A 752 31.40 0.81 20.52
CA LYS A 752 30.09 0.22 20.23
C LYS A 752 29.19 0.14 21.47
N ASP A 753 29.76 -0.15 22.63
CA ASP A 753 29.01 -0.39 23.88
C ASP A 753 29.68 0.31 25.09
N PRO A 754 29.72 1.65 25.11
CA PRO A 754 30.57 2.40 26.04
C PRO A 754 30.09 2.31 27.49
N VAL A 755 31.06 2.15 28.40
CA VAL A 755 30.81 2.00 29.84
C VAL A 755 30.12 3.22 30.44
N VAL A 756 29.21 2.98 31.38
CA VAL A 756 28.40 4.03 32.03
C VAL A 756 29.20 4.72 33.15
N LYS A 757 29.79 5.87 32.83
CA LYS A 757 30.74 6.59 33.72
C LYS A 757 30.10 7.54 34.74
N LEU A 758 28.77 7.77 34.67
CA LEU A 758 28.01 8.61 35.59
C LEU A 758 26.60 8.05 35.83
N SER A 759 26.10 8.14 37.06
CA SER A 759 24.79 7.59 37.45
C SER A 759 23.61 8.17 36.66
N LYS A 760 23.67 9.46 36.29
CA LYS A 760 22.64 10.14 35.49
C LYS A 760 22.39 9.47 34.13
N ASP A 761 23.45 8.90 33.53
CA ASP A 761 23.42 8.35 32.17
C ASP A 761 22.96 6.88 32.16
N LEU A 762 23.05 6.20 33.31
CA LEU A 762 22.57 4.82 33.50
C LEU A 762 21.07 4.67 33.21
N LYS A 763 20.26 5.68 33.57
CA LYS A 763 18.80 5.61 33.45
C LYS A 763 18.34 5.26 32.04
N THR A 764 18.90 5.91 31.01
CA THR A 764 18.52 5.67 29.61
C THR A 764 18.83 4.23 29.21
N ARG A 765 20.02 3.75 29.57
CA ARG A 765 20.51 2.40 29.25
C ARG A 765 19.70 1.29 29.94
N ILE A 766 19.28 1.49 31.19
CA ILE A 766 18.38 0.56 31.90
C ILE A 766 16.98 0.54 31.26
N LEU A 767 16.49 1.66 30.71
CA LEU A 767 15.22 1.71 29.98
C LEU A 767 15.33 1.09 28.56
N GLU A 768 16.51 1.09 27.94
CA GLU A 768 16.79 0.30 26.72
C GLU A 768 16.74 -1.22 26.99
N LEU A 769 17.34 -1.66 28.10
CA LEU A 769 17.35 -3.07 28.52
C LEU A 769 15.96 -3.57 28.94
N PHE A 770 15.20 -2.75 29.67
CA PHE A 770 13.89 -3.10 30.22
C PHE A 770 12.80 -2.08 29.84
N PRO A 771 12.35 -2.01 28.57
CA PRO A 771 11.41 -0.97 28.10
C PRO A 771 10.00 -0.96 28.75
N LYS A 772 9.69 -1.94 29.60
CA LYS A 772 8.43 -2.01 30.38
C LYS A 772 8.53 -1.33 31.75
N VAL A 773 9.75 -1.03 32.23
CA VAL A 773 10.01 -0.34 33.50
C VAL A 773 9.46 1.08 33.46
N LYS A 774 8.86 1.53 34.58
CA LYS A 774 8.32 2.89 34.71
C LYS A 774 9.07 3.65 35.79
N GLU A 775 9.44 4.90 35.51
CA GLU A 775 9.87 5.84 36.54
C GLU A 775 8.67 6.29 37.38
N LYS A 776 8.78 6.21 38.71
CA LYS A 776 7.80 6.75 39.67
C LYS A 776 8.49 7.63 40.70
N THR A 777 7.84 8.73 41.06
CA THR A 777 8.27 9.60 42.17
C THR A 777 7.51 9.21 43.43
N ILE A 778 8.22 8.83 44.49
CA ILE A 778 7.66 8.42 45.78
C ILE A 778 8.43 9.17 46.88
N HIS A 779 7.73 9.94 47.72
CA HIS A 779 8.32 10.83 48.73
C HIS A 779 9.48 11.69 48.18
N GLN A 780 9.22 12.41 47.08
CA GLN A 780 10.16 13.25 46.31
C GLN A 780 11.37 12.53 45.67
N LYS A 781 11.68 11.29 46.04
CA LYS A 781 12.71 10.45 45.39
C LYS A 781 12.16 9.73 44.16
N LYS A 782 13.02 9.49 43.17
CA LYS A 782 12.68 8.82 41.91
C LYS A 782 13.18 7.38 41.90
N TYR A 783 12.31 6.45 41.52
CA TYR A 783 12.59 5.02 41.44
C TYR A 783 12.19 4.47 40.08
N LEU A 784 12.88 3.43 39.63
CA LEU A 784 12.40 2.53 38.60
C LEU A 784 11.53 1.46 39.27
N SER A 785 10.34 1.20 38.72
CA SER A 785 9.35 0.25 39.25
C SER A 785 9.08 -0.89 38.27
N GLY A 786 8.80 -2.08 38.81
CA GLY A 786 8.76 -3.34 38.08
C GLY A 786 10.11 -4.04 37.96
N ILE A 787 11.10 -3.70 38.81
CA ILE A 787 12.49 -4.17 38.68
C ILE A 787 13.14 -4.44 40.04
N LYS A 788 13.83 -5.57 40.18
CA LYS A 788 14.61 -5.95 41.37
C LYS A 788 15.87 -6.75 40.98
N PHE A 789 16.79 -6.91 41.93
CA PHE A 789 17.84 -7.93 41.86
C PHE A 789 17.31 -9.22 42.51
N ASP A 790 17.37 -10.34 41.80
CA ASP A 790 16.89 -11.66 42.20
C ASP A 790 17.80 -12.77 41.66
N LEU A 791 18.68 -13.27 42.52
CA LEU A 791 19.64 -14.33 42.20
C LEU A 791 19.01 -15.74 42.23
N ASP A 792 17.79 -15.89 42.78
CA ASP A 792 17.09 -17.18 42.93
C ASP A 792 16.01 -17.40 41.85
N SER A 793 15.77 -16.40 41.00
CA SER A 793 14.89 -16.49 39.82
C SER A 793 15.28 -17.66 38.89
N PRO A 794 14.32 -18.39 38.29
CA PRO A 794 14.62 -19.49 37.36
C PRO A 794 15.33 -19.06 36.08
N ASP A 795 15.33 -17.76 35.75
CA ASP A 795 16.08 -17.19 34.61
C ASP A 795 17.55 -16.84 34.96
N SER A 796 17.95 -16.95 36.24
CA SER A 796 19.29 -16.57 36.72
C SER A 796 20.31 -17.73 36.62
N PRO A 797 21.48 -17.55 35.97
CA PRO A 797 22.51 -18.58 35.90
C PRO A 797 23.11 -18.89 37.29
N LYS A 798 22.90 -20.10 37.79
CA LYS A 798 23.42 -20.51 39.10
C LYS A 798 24.93 -20.69 39.09
N ASN A 799 25.66 -19.78 39.75
CA ASN A 799 27.05 -20.02 40.11
C ASN A 799 27.39 -19.43 41.50
N SER A 800 28.19 -20.16 42.27
CA SER A 800 28.33 -19.92 43.72
C SER A 800 29.61 -19.18 44.10
N LYS A 801 29.46 -18.00 44.73
CA LYS A 801 30.34 -17.47 45.80
C LYS A 801 29.79 -16.15 46.35
N THR A 802 29.20 -16.20 47.53
CA THR A 802 28.91 -14.99 48.33
C THR A 802 30.21 -14.42 48.91
N ILE A 803 30.33 -13.10 48.91
CA ILE A 803 31.39 -12.34 49.59
C ILE A 803 30.68 -11.30 50.48
N ASP A 804 31.03 -11.24 51.76
CA ASP A 804 30.45 -10.28 52.71
C ASP A 804 30.96 -8.85 52.45
N ASN A 805 30.09 -7.99 51.92
CA ASN A 805 30.36 -6.56 51.79
C ASN A 805 30.23 -5.86 53.16
N LYS A 806 31.32 -5.84 53.93
CA LYS A 806 31.43 -5.08 55.21
C LYS A 806 32.59 -4.08 55.24
N GLU A 807 32.75 -3.28 54.18
CA GLU A 807 33.66 -2.12 54.17
C GLU A 807 33.40 -1.20 52.95
N PHE A 808 32.32 -0.40 52.96
CA PHE A 808 32.13 0.71 51.97
C PHE A 808 31.07 1.76 52.39
N GLU A 809 31.08 2.23 53.64
CA GLU A 809 30.41 3.50 54.00
C GLU A 809 31.43 4.64 53.92
N GLY A 810 31.32 5.49 52.89
CA GLY A 810 32.38 6.47 52.57
C GLY A 810 31.94 7.62 51.64
N ASN A 811 31.16 8.55 52.17
CA ASN A 811 31.02 9.94 51.71
C ASN A 811 30.99 10.24 50.19
N HIS A 812 29.80 10.29 49.60
CA HIS A 812 29.50 11.28 48.56
C HIS A 812 28.43 12.27 49.07
N VAL A 813 28.79 13.55 49.09
CA VAL A 813 27.98 14.65 49.60
C VAL A 813 27.16 15.27 48.47
N ASP A 814 25.84 15.40 48.66
CA ASP A 814 25.02 16.52 48.16
C ASP A 814 23.56 16.43 48.65
N SER A 815 23.23 17.07 49.79
CA SER A 815 21.93 17.68 50.17
C SER A 815 21.83 17.93 51.69
N PRO A 816 21.05 18.93 52.15
CA PRO A 816 21.00 19.35 53.56
C PRO A 816 20.12 18.48 54.47
N ILE A 817 20.28 18.72 55.77
CA ILE A 817 19.73 17.99 56.91
C ILE A 817 18.26 18.38 57.19
N ASP A 818 17.45 17.39 57.59
CA ASP A 818 16.62 17.57 58.79
C ASP A 818 16.45 16.26 59.58
N SER A 819 16.17 16.37 60.88
CA SER A 819 16.20 15.31 61.91
C SER A 819 14.79 15.10 62.55
N PRO A 820 14.48 14.17 63.51
CA PRO A 820 15.39 13.60 64.55
C PRO A 820 15.16 12.16 65.13
N LEU A 821 16.20 11.64 65.80
CA LEU A 821 16.22 10.89 67.11
C LEU A 821 15.33 9.62 67.32
N THR A 822 15.86 8.36 67.32
CA THR A 822 16.58 7.58 68.41
C THR A 822 15.67 6.90 69.48
N PRO A 823 16.12 5.93 70.34
CA PRO A 823 17.38 5.13 70.43
C PRO A 823 17.17 3.59 70.70
N LEU A 824 18.25 2.89 71.14
CA LEU A 824 18.32 1.60 71.89
C LEU A 824 18.15 0.29 71.06
N LEU A 825 18.95 -0.78 71.22
CA LEU A 825 19.72 -1.28 72.39
C LEU A 825 21.08 -1.94 72.00
N THR A 826 21.91 -2.30 72.99
CA THR A 826 23.29 -2.82 72.88
C THR A 826 23.42 -4.37 72.98
N PRO A 827 24.57 -4.98 72.60
CA PRO A 827 24.68 -6.43 72.37
C PRO A 827 25.14 -7.25 73.59
N LEU A 828 25.04 -8.58 73.46
CA LEU A 828 25.72 -9.57 74.31
C LEU A 828 26.74 -10.37 73.50
N THR A 829 27.88 -10.68 74.13
CA THR A 829 28.99 -11.47 73.56
C THR A 829 29.04 -12.86 74.19
N THR A 830 29.66 -13.83 73.50
CA THR A 830 30.42 -14.92 74.12
C THR A 830 31.36 -15.56 73.11
N ASN A 831 32.50 -16.07 73.57
CA ASN A 831 33.49 -16.79 72.75
C ASN A 831 33.07 -18.26 72.56
N LEU A 832 33.75 -18.98 71.65
CA LEU A 832 34.48 -20.22 71.98
C LEU A 832 35.37 -20.70 70.81
N ASP A 833 36.65 -20.86 71.13
CA ASP A 833 37.66 -21.82 70.65
C ASP A 833 37.77 -22.26 69.17
N SER A 834 38.98 -22.07 68.61
CA SER A 834 39.57 -22.93 67.58
C SER A 834 40.35 -24.09 68.24
N PRO A 835 40.73 -25.16 67.52
CA PRO A 835 42.09 -25.13 66.93
C PRO A 835 42.34 -26.00 65.66
N ASN A 836 43.50 -25.74 65.02
CA ASN A 836 44.31 -26.69 64.23
C ASN A 836 43.80 -27.17 62.84
N LEU A 837 44.64 -27.47 61.83
CA LEU A 837 46.10 -27.30 61.65
C LEU A 837 46.49 -27.43 60.15
N LYS A 838 47.52 -26.68 59.69
CA LYS A 838 48.40 -26.97 58.52
C LYS A 838 47.75 -26.98 57.10
N ASN A 839 48.42 -26.57 56.02
CA ASN A 839 49.68 -25.80 55.89
C ASN A 839 49.80 -25.12 54.50
N GLN A 840 50.57 -24.02 54.46
CA GLN A 840 51.67 -23.70 53.52
C GLN A 840 51.77 -24.41 52.14
N SER A 841 52.15 -23.77 51.03
CA SER A 841 52.66 -22.38 50.85
C SER A 841 52.78 -21.92 49.37
N ILE A 842 52.45 -20.64 49.13
CA ILE A 842 53.27 -19.58 48.46
C ILE A 842 54.15 -19.98 47.25
N PHE A 843 53.89 -19.41 46.05
CA PHE A 843 54.74 -18.38 45.38
C PHE A 843 54.27 -17.98 43.97
N ASN A 844 54.17 -16.66 43.75
CA ASN A 844 54.19 -15.93 42.47
C ASN A 844 55.57 -15.22 42.36
N PRO A 845 55.93 -14.45 41.31
CA PRO A 845 55.67 -14.58 39.87
C PRO A 845 57.03 -14.53 39.12
N SER A 846 57.07 -14.12 37.84
CA SER A 846 58.29 -13.60 37.18
C SER A 846 57.94 -12.59 36.07
N GLN A 847 58.77 -11.55 35.90
CA GLN A 847 58.59 -10.45 34.93
C GLN A 847 59.69 -10.47 33.86
N THR A 848 59.40 -9.93 32.67
CA THR A 848 60.33 -9.24 31.73
C THR A 848 59.45 -8.67 30.60
N GLN A 849 59.21 -7.35 30.53
CA GLN A 849 60.03 -6.29 29.93
C GLN A 849 60.12 -6.32 28.38
N ASN A 850 59.52 -5.28 27.79
CA ASN A 850 59.97 -4.43 26.66
C ASN A 850 60.81 -5.05 25.51
N ASP A 851 60.44 -4.77 24.25
CA ASP A 851 60.84 -3.49 23.63
C ASP A 851 60.11 -3.15 22.31
N LEU A 852 60.30 -1.92 21.83
CA LEU A 852 59.80 -1.37 20.55
C LEU A 852 60.93 -1.26 19.51
N SER A 853 60.68 -1.58 18.23
CA SER A 853 61.48 -1.06 17.11
C SER A 853 60.75 -1.16 15.75
N GLU A 854 61.20 -0.36 14.77
CA GLU A 854 60.56 -0.12 13.46
C GLU A 854 61.26 -0.83 12.29
N SER A 855 60.51 -1.14 11.22
CA SER A 855 60.89 -0.99 9.78
C SER A 855 59.78 -1.60 8.90
N LYS A 856 59.25 -0.96 7.84
CA LYS A 856 59.83 -0.45 6.57
C LYS A 856 60.39 -1.51 5.63
N THR A 857 59.66 -1.78 4.53
CA THR A 857 60.22 -1.86 3.16
C THR A 857 59.09 -1.82 2.10
N ASP A 858 59.45 -1.48 0.86
CA ASP A 858 58.54 -1.07 -0.22
C ASP A 858 58.38 -2.14 -1.35
N LEU A 859 57.92 -1.68 -2.54
CA LEU A 859 57.82 -2.37 -3.85
C LEU A 859 56.53 -3.22 -4.03
N ILE A 860 55.55 -2.85 -4.88
CA ILE A 860 55.54 -2.51 -6.33
C ILE A 860 55.90 -3.70 -7.24
N PHE A 861 54.90 -4.32 -7.89
CA PHE A 861 54.78 -4.30 -9.37
C PHE A 861 53.44 -4.85 -9.90
N ASN A 862 53.08 -4.48 -11.13
CA ASN A 862 51.98 -5.06 -11.92
C ASN A 862 52.42 -6.33 -12.66
N ASN A 863 51.50 -7.26 -12.97
CA ASN A 863 50.97 -7.42 -14.35
C ASN A 863 50.01 -8.61 -14.53
N LYS A 864 49.23 -8.58 -15.63
CA LYS A 864 48.52 -9.74 -16.18
C LYS A 864 49.45 -10.58 -17.05
N SER A 865 49.26 -11.90 -17.06
CA SER A 865 49.82 -12.87 -18.01
C SER A 865 49.14 -14.26 -17.87
N ASP A 866 49.12 -15.18 -18.85
CA ASP A 866 49.13 -15.02 -20.32
C ASP A 866 48.73 -16.32 -21.06
N PHE A 867 48.09 -16.19 -22.24
CA PHE A 867 48.08 -17.12 -23.41
C PHE A 867 47.49 -18.57 -23.27
N GLN A 868 47.02 -19.28 -24.32
CA GLN A 868 46.29 -18.92 -25.58
C GLN A 868 45.81 -20.20 -26.34
N TYR A 869 45.25 -20.04 -27.57
CA TYR A 869 44.91 -21.04 -28.63
C TYR A 869 43.59 -21.86 -28.46
N ILE A 870 42.84 -22.23 -29.51
CA ILE A 870 43.05 -22.25 -31.00
C ILE A 870 41.97 -21.43 -31.78
N ASN A 871 42.28 -21.04 -33.03
CA ASN A 871 41.55 -20.14 -33.94
C ASN A 871 40.37 -20.75 -34.75
N ASN A 872 39.49 -19.88 -35.30
CA ASN A 872 39.16 -19.66 -36.73
C ASN A 872 37.77 -18.97 -36.88
N ASN A 873 37.45 -18.05 -37.82
CA ASN A 873 38.23 -17.23 -38.77
C ASN A 873 37.35 -16.07 -39.34
N TYR A 874 37.98 -15.09 -40.02
CA TYR A 874 37.42 -14.00 -40.87
C TYR A 874 37.01 -12.63 -40.25
N GLU A 875 37.94 -11.67 -40.39
CA GLU A 875 37.77 -10.22 -40.64
C GLU A 875 37.20 -9.96 -42.07
N PRO A 876 36.74 -8.74 -42.50
CA PRO A 876 37.36 -7.39 -42.35
C PRO A 876 36.37 -6.24 -41.94
N ASP A 877 36.71 -4.94 -41.79
CA ASP A 877 37.96 -4.15 -41.71
C ASP A 877 37.69 -2.75 -41.08
N PHE A 878 38.70 -2.11 -40.45
CA PHE A 878 39.11 -0.66 -40.38
C PHE A 878 38.03 0.47 -40.40
N ILE A 879 38.14 1.64 -39.71
CA ILE A 879 39.27 2.52 -39.30
C ILE A 879 38.78 3.36 -38.06
N LYS A 880 39.54 3.55 -36.96
CA LYS A 880 40.51 4.64 -36.63
C LYS A 880 39.96 6.09 -36.79
N ASN A 881 40.26 7.10 -35.97
CA ASN A 881 41.19 7.30 -34.83
C ASN A 881 40.51 8.22 -33.78
N GLU A 882 40.83 8.15 -32.48
CA GLU A 882 41.75 9.04 -31.73
C GLU A 882 41.65 10.57 -32.02
N SER A 883 41.81 11.53 -31.09
CA SER A 883 42.55 11.50 -29.80
C SER A 883 42.23 12.69 -28.85
N LYS A 884 42.42 12.50 -27.51
CA LYS A 884 43.11 13.42 -26.53
C LYS A 884 42.65 14.90 -26.38
N ASN A 885 42.76 15.60 -25.23
CA ASN A 885 43.24 15.29 -23.88
C ASN A 885 42.78 16.37 -22.85
N GLN A 886 42.72 15.99 -21.55
CA GLN A 886 43.11 16.77 -20.33
C GLN A 886 42.45 18.17 -20.04
N LYS A 887 41.84 18.36 -18.85
CA LYS A 887 42.35 19.08 -17.64
C LYS A 887 42.42 20.63 -17.77
N ASN A 888 42.20 21.46 -16.74
CA ASN A 888 41.90 21.27 -15.30
C ASN A 888 41.20 22.54 -14.72
N GLU A 889 40.66 22.47 -13.49
CA GLU A 889 40.49 23.60 -12.53
C GLU A 889 39.56 24.80 -12.91
N SER A 890 39.18 25.75 -12.03
CA SER A 890 38.63 25.68 -10.64
C SER A 890 38.15 27.07 -10.16
N GLY A 891 37.08 27.17 -9.33
CA GLY A 891 36.62 28.42 -8.67
C GLY A 891 35.74 29.32 -9.57
N GLU A 892 34.49 29.68 -9.24
CA GLU A 892 33.99 30.55 -8.14
C GLU A 892 34.28 32.06 -8.30
N ALA A 893 33.27 32.86 -8.70
CA ALA A 893 32.69 33.94 -7.87
C ALA A 893 31.65 34.86 -8.61
N LYS A 894 30.39 34.83 -8.11
CA LYS A 894 29.48 35.95 -7.77
C LYS A 894 29.19 37.18 -8.70
N ASN A 895 27.87 37.45 -8.76
CA ASN A 895 27.16 38.76 -8.71
C ASN A 895 26.92 39.65 -9.96
N GLU A 896 25.61 39.92 -10.19
CA GLU A 896 24.95 41.25 -10.39
C GLU A 896 25.34 42.19 -11.58
N SER A 897 24.45 43.02 -12.15
CA SER A 897 22.96 43.07 -12.26
C SER A 897 22.52 44.17 -13.27
N LYS A 898 21.24 44.17 -13.72
CA LYS A 898 20.48 45.30 -14.35
C LYS A 898 20.90 45.70 -15.81
N ASN A 899 19.97 45.77 -16.79
CA ASN A 899 19.02 46.86 -17.17
C ASN A 899 19.71 48.16 -17.66
N GLN A 900 19.27 48.89 -18.72
CA GLN A 900 18.13 48.75 -19.65
C GLN A 900 18.26 49.72 -20.88
N LYS A 901 17.64 49.40 -22.04
CA LYS A 901 17.22 50.32 -23.17
C LYS A 901 18.36 51.06 -23.95
N GLY A 902 18.15 51.53 -25.19
CA GLY A 902 17.05 51.34 -26.17
C GLY A 902 17.07 52.36 -27.34
N GLU A 903 16.45 51.99 -28.49
CA GLU A 903 16.09 52.85 -29.67
C GLU A 903 17.23 53.47 -30.53
N ALA A 904 17.17 53.60 -31.88
CA ALA A 904 16.36 53.00 -32.97
C ALA A 904 17.19 53.10 -34.33
N THR A 905 16.81 53.50 -35.58
CA THR A 905 15.60 54.02 -36.26
C THR A 905 15.80 54.08 -37.83
N TRP A 906 14.82 53.62 -38.66
CA TRP A 906 14.66 53.81 -40.16
C TRP A 906 15.79 53.29 -41.13
N GLU A 907 15.64 53.01 -42.44
CA GLU A 907 14.52 53.04 -43.43
C GLU A 907 14.70 52.06 -44.65
N ALA A 908 13.60 51.80 -45.41
CA ALA A 908 13.50 51.84 -46.90
C ALA A 908 13.42 50.56 -47.81
N LYS A 909 12.23 50.40 -48.44
CA LYS A 909 11.90 50.05 -49.86
C LYS A 909 11.80 48.59 -50.40
N GLY A 910 10.63 48.30 -51.00
CA GLY A 910 10.30 47.18 -51.93
C GLY A 910 8.86 47.36 -52.50
N ARG A 911 8.50 46.85 -53.70
CA ARG A 911 7.23 47.21 -54.40
C ARG A 911 6.66 46.14 -55.39
N GLN A 912 5.35 45.84 -55.28
CA GLN A 912 4.30 45.63 -56.34
C GLN A 912 4.52 44.58 -57.49
N LYS A 913 3.53 44.01 -58.23
CA LYS A 913 2.04 44.11 -58.29
C LYS A 913 1.36 42.98 -59.13
N GLY A 914 0.06 42.72 -58.88
CA GLY A 914 -1.00 42.29 -59.87
C GLY A 914 -1.05 40.81 -60.30
N GLY A 915 -2.17 40.21 -60.76
CA GLY A 915 -3.59 40.62 -60.97
C GLY A 915 -4.30 39.60 -61.93
N ASN A 916 -5.61 39.58 -62.24
CA ASN A 916 -6.84 40.25 -61.77
C ASN A 916 -8.12 39.56 -62.39
N MET A 917 -9.35 39.87 -61.93
CA MET A 917 -10.70 39.48 -62.45
C MET A 917 -11.15 38.01 -62.28
N GLY A 918 -12.46 37.66 -62.16
CA GLY A 918 -13.69 38.48 -61.99
C GLY A 918 -15.00 37.68 -62.21
N GLY A 919 -16.13 38.09 -61.58
CA GLY A 919 -17.48 37.47 -61.74
C GLY A 919 -18.51 38.00 -60.72
N ASN A 920 -19.82 38.07 -61.06
CA ASN A 920 -20.82 38.84 -60.26
C ASN A 920 -22.31 38.42 -60.49
N MET A 921 -23.20 38.87 -59.58
CA MET A 921 -24.66 39.08 -59.65
C MET A 921 -25.67 37.95 -59.28
N GLY A 922 -26.59 38.31 -58.36
CA GLY A 922 -28.02 37.92 -58.35
C GLY A 922 -28.40 36.56 -57.71
N GLY A 923 -29.58 36.37 -57.10
CA GLY A 923 -30.63 37.33 -56.72
C GLY A 923 -32.06 36.81 -56.95
N LYS A 924 -32.99 37.15 -56.04
CA LYS A 924 -34.47 36.93 -56.04
C LYS A 924 -35.03 35.60 -55.48
N ASN A 925 -35.74 35.73 -54.36
CA ASN A 925 -37.02 35.05 -54.10
C ASN A 925 -38.03 35.55 -55.18
N PRO A 926 -39.02 34.77 -55.69
CA PRO A 926 -40.17 34.42 -54.83
C PRO A 926 -40.98 33.13 -55.17
N ASN A 927 -41.70 32.64 -54.14
CA ASN A 927 -43.12 32.24 -54.19
C ASN A 927 -43.65 30.98 -54.93
N LYS A 928 -44.59 30.34 -54.22
CA LYS A 928 -45.97 29.95 -54.60
C LYS A 928 -46.33 28.51 -55.06
N ILE A 929 -47.22 27.92 -54.25
CA ILE A 929 -48.53 27.33 -54.62
C ILE A 929 -48.55 25.93 -55.26
N ASN A 930 -48.98 24.92 -54.46
CA ASN A 930 -50.36 24.39 -54.45
C ASN A 930 -50.54 23.38 -53.29
N THR A 931 -51.74 23.01 -52.81
CA THR A 931 -52.93 23.74 -52.29
C THR A 931 -53.95 22.70 -51.76
N PHE A 932 -54.88 23.13 -50.88
CA PHE A 932 -56.24 22.59 -50.63
C PHE A 932 -56.51 21.06 -50.63
N THR A 933 -57.09 20.52 -49.56
CA THR A 933 -58.52 20.61 -49.12
C THR A 933 -58.66 19.97 -47.70
N LYS A 934 -59.73 19.95 -46.89
CA LYS A 934 -61.16 20.40 -46.75
C LYS A 934 -61.53 20.06 -45.26
N ILE A 935 -62.60 20.47 -44.55
CA ILE A 935 -63.71 21.47 -44.53
C ILE A 935 -64.17 21.49 -43.02
N GLY A 936 -65.03 22.33 -42.42
CA GLY A 936 -65.94 23.42 -42.81
C GLY A 936 -67.03 23.59 -41.72
N GLU A 937 -67.86 24.66 -41.78
CA GLU A 937 -69.03 24.95 -40.90
C GLU A 937 -68.69 25.32 -39.42
N ALA A 938 -69.13 26.39 -38.73
CA ALA A 938 -70.18 27.44 -38.88
C ALA A 938 -71.61 27.04 -38.37
N THR A 939 -72.44 27.85 -37.67
CA THR A 939 -72.56 29.33 -37.53
C THR A 939 -73.27 29.82 -36.22
N SER A 940 -73.12 31.13 -35.90
CA SER A 940 -74.21 32.10 -35.56
C SER A 940 -74.40 32.72 -34.14
N LYS A 941 -74.53 34.07 -34.12
CA LYS A 941 -75.28 34.98 -33.18
C LYS A 941 -74.87 35.10 -31.70
N LYS A 942 -75.13 36.21 -30.95
CA LYS A 942 -75.17 37.68 -31.22
C LYS A 942 -75.45 38.45 -29.88
N VAL A 943 -74.78 39.60 -29.59
CA VAL A 943 -75.12 40.61 -28.52
C VAL A 943 -74.91 40.11 -27.06
N SER A 944 -74.34 40.83 -26.07
CA SER A 944 -73.69 42.17 -25.94
C SER A 944 -72.75 42.25 -24.72
N GLN A 945 -71.77 43.18 -24.75
CA GLN A 945 -71.22 44.03 -23.66
C GLN A 945 -71.24 43.52 -22.20
N GLU A 946 -70.13 43.47 -21.44
CA GLU A 946 -68.72 43.93 -21.63
C GLU A 946 -67.73 42.94 -20.93
N LYS A 947 -66.40 43.09 -20.80
CA LYS A 947 -65.47 44.22 -21.07
C LYS A 947 -64.00 43.76 -21.30
N ASN A 948 -63.15 44.76 -21.58
CA ASN A 948 -61.68 44.86 -21.57
C ASN A 948 -60.93 44.05 -20.48
N GLU A 949 -59.67 43.60 -20.64
CA GLU A 949 -58.70 43.80 -21.76
C GLU A 949 -57.52 42.77 -21.78
N VAL A 950 -56.96 42.54 -22.97
CA VAL A 950 -55.58 42.04 -23.33
C VAL A 950 -55.10 40.65 -22.84
N ASP A 951 -55.40 39.64 -23.67
CA ASP A 951 -54.51 38.76 -24.46
C ASP A 951 -53.24 38.02 -23.91
N ASN A 952 -53.13 36.77 -24.42
CA ASN A 952 -51.95 35.93 -24.74
C ASN A 952 -51.35 34.99 -23.67
N VAL A 953 -51.69 33.70 -23.76
CA VAL A 953 -50.92 32.64 -24.46
C VAL A 953 -51.79 31.38 -24.56
N GLN A 954 -51.73 30.63 -25.68
CA GLN A 954 -52.54 29.41 -25.86
C GLN A 954 -51.88 28.17 -25.22
N PHE A 955 -52.73 27.29 -24.68
CA PHE A 955 -52.35 25.91 -24.34
C PHE A 955 -52.06 25.10 -25.61
N PHE A 956 -51.13 24.15 -25.51
CA PHE A 956 -51.07 23.02 -26.44
C PHE A 956 -51.97 21.91 -25.89
N GLU A 957 -53.11 21.68 -26.52
CA GLU A 957 -53.72 20.36 -26.52
C GLU A 957 -52.86 19.46 -27.42
N SER A 958 -52.39 18.34 -26.88
CA SER A 958 -51.75 17.27 -27.64
C SER A 958 -52.56 16.00 -27.41
N ASP A 959 -53.04 15.38 -28.49
CA ASP A 959 -53.77 14.10 -28.44
C ASP A 959 -52.91 13.00 -27.80
N ILE A 960 -52.99 12.84 -26.47
CA ILE A 960 -52.48 11.65 -25.81
C ILE A 960 -53.43 10.53 -26.21
N LYS A 961 -52.90 9.53 -26.92
CA LYS A 961 -53.72 8.38 -27.31
C LYS A 961 -54.11 7.62 -26.06
N GLU A 962 -55.35 7.16 -26.03
CA GLU A 962 -55.96 6.35 -24.95
C GLU A 962 -55.00 5.30 -24.36
N LYS A 963 -54.23 4.63 -25.23
CA LYS A 963 -53.21 3.65 -24.85
C LYS A 963 -51.97 4.21 -24.14
N ASP A 964 -51.47 5.37 -24.56
CA ASP A 964 -50.29 6.02 -23.96
C ASP A 964 -50.64 6.63 -22.59
N PHE A 965 -51.90 7.03 -22.42
CA PHE A 965 -52.43 7.59 -21.19
C PHE A 965 -52.78 6.52 -20.13
N ASN A 966 -53.45 5.44 -20.52
CA ASN A 966 -53.72 4.30 -19.60
C ASN A 966 -52.42 3.70 -19.04
N ASN A 967 -51.35 3.67 -19.85
CA ASN A 967 -50.00 3.29 -19.42
C ASN A 967 -49.42 4.27 -18.36
N MET A 968 -49.79 5.55 -18.41
CA MET A 968 -49.42 6.56 -17.41
C MET A 968 -50.19 6.37 -16.09
N ILE A 969 -51.47 5.98 -16.15
CA ILE A 969 -52.28 5.57 -14.99
C ILE A 969 -51.69 4.33 -14.32
N GLU A 970 -51.27 3.31 -15.08
CA GLU A 970 -50.63 2.12 -14.52
C GLU A 970 -49.33 2.50 -13.79
N ILE A 971 -48.45 3.31 -14.38
CA ILE A 971 -47.20 3.75 -13.75
C ILE A 971 -47.47 4.52 -12.44
N ILE A 972 -48.43 5.44 -12.42
CA ILE A 972 -48.79 6.21 -11.22
C ILE A 972 -49.40 5.30 -10.13
N ASN A 973 -50.27 4.36 -10.50
CA ASN A 973 -50.84 3.40 -9.55
C ASN A 973 -49.78 2.45 -8.98
N MET A 974 -48.92 1.88 -9.83
CA MET A 974 -47.81 1.02 -9.40
C MET A 974 -46.88 1.76 -8.44
N TYR A 975 -46.57 3.04 -8.69
CA TYR A 975 -45.75 3.85 -7.79
C TYR A 975 -46.41 4.07 -6.42
N LEU A 976 -47.72 4.36 -6.39
CA LEU A 976 -48.47 4.57 -5.14
C LEU A 976 -48.69 3.27 -4.35
N GLU A 977 -48.87 2.14 -5.02
CA GLU A 977 -48.90 0.81 -4.40
C GLU A 977 -47.52 0.42 -3.86
N HIS A 978 -46.43 0.79 -4.56
CA HIS A 978 -45.07 0.60 -4.05
C HIS A 978 -44.77 1.48 -2.82
N LEU A 979 -45.45 2.62 -2.68
CA LEU A 979 -45.47 3.45 -1.46
C LEU A 979 -46.45 2.93 -0.38
N GLY A 980 -47.14 1.82 -0.63
CA GLY A 980 -48.00 1.13 0.34
C GLY A 980 -49.48 1.54 0.34
N PHE A 981 -49.94 2.36 -0.62
CA PHE A 981 -51.32 2.80 -0.71
C PHE A 981 -52.12 1.87 -1.64
N PHE A 982 -52.84 0.92 -1.06
CA PHE A 982 -53.53 -0.13 -1.83
C PHE A 982 -55.02 0.14 -2.06
N SER A 983 -55.72 0.84 -1.16
CA SER A 983 -57.10 1.27 -1.42
C SER A 983 -57.16 2.57 -2.22
N MET A 984 -58.20 2.71 -3.06
CA MET A 984 -58.40 3.93 -3.86
C MET A 984 -58.59 5.18 -2.99
N SER A 985 -59.20 5.05 -1.80
CA SER A 985 -59.34 6.16 -0.85
C SER A 985 -58.01 6.65 -0.29
N GLU A 986 -57.06 5.76 -0.02
CA GLU A 986 -55.73 6.13 0.48
C GLU A 986 -54.91 6.81 -0.62
N LYS A 987 -54.87 6.24 -1.82
CA LYS A 987 -54.22 6.83 -3.00
C LYS A 987 -54.75 8.24 -3.28
N HIS A 988 -56.07 8.41 -3.29
CA HIS A 988 -56.73 9.68 -3.57
C HIS A 988 -56.39 10.73 -2.49
N SER A 989 -56.47 10.38 -1.21
CA SER A 989 -56.13 11.30 -0.10
C SER A 989 -54.64 11.67 -0.08
N PHE A 990 -53.74 10.76 -0.47
CA PHE A 990 -52.31 11.06 -0.59
C PHE A 990 -52.05 12.09 -1.71
N ILE A 991 -52.62 11.89 -2.90
CA ILE A 991 -52.46 12.80 -4.04
C ILE A 991 -53.06 14.18 -3.73
N GLU A 992 -54.27 14.23 -3.16
CA GLU A 992 -54.93 15.48 -2.80
C GLU A 992 -54.08 16.31 -1.82
N ASN A 993 -53.49 15.65 -0.81
CA ASN A 993 -52.58 16.29 0.14
C ASN A 993 -51.28 16.78 -0.51
N GLN A 994 -50.75 16.09 -1.53
CA GLN A 994 -49.55 16.56 -2.23
C GLN A 994 -49.86 17.78 -3.10
N ILE A 995 -50.92 17.76 -3.91
CA ILE A 995 -51.28 18.89 -4.78
C ILE A 995 -51.60 20.13 -3.95
N LYS A 996 -52.38 19.98 -2.86
CA LYS A 996 -52.69 21.08 -1.91
C LYS A 996 -51.48 21.55 -1.09
N ARG A 997 -50.35 20.83 -1.09
CA ARG A 997 -49.07 21.27 -0.52
C ARG A 997 -48.17 21.96 -1.55
N SER A 998 -48.01 21.40 -2.74
CA SER A 998 -47.09 21.88 -3.76
C SER A 998 -47.49 23.23 -4.38
N TYR A 999 -48.79 23.51 -4.52
CA TYR A 999 -49.30 24.68 -5.26
C TYR A 999 -49.93 25.77 -4.38
N LYS A 1000 -49.82 25.66 -3.05
CA LYS A 1000 -50.52 26.48 -2.05
C LYS A 1000 -50.34 28.00 -2.17
N ASN A 1001 -49.33 28.46 -2.91
CA ASN A 1001 -49.00 29.87 -3.12
C ASN A 1001 -48.95 30.28 -4.62
N VAL A 1002 -49.49 29.50 -5.56
CA VAL A 1002 -49.25 29.72 -7.01
C VAL A 1002 -50.52 29.91 -7.86
N PHE A 1003 -51.59 29.13 -7.64
CA PHE A 1003 -52.88 29.34 -8.32
C PHE A 1003 -54.06 28.90 -7.42
N ASP A 1004 -55.04 29.79 -7.22
CA ASP A 1004 -56.34 29.46 -6.62
C ASP A 1004 -57.23 28.76 -7.66
N LEU A 1005 -57.05 27.45 -7.81
CA LEU A 1005 -57.99 26.57 -8.51
C LEU A 1005 -59.06 26.08 -7.54
N SER A 1006 -60.33 26.09 -7.94
CA SER A 1006 -61.40 25.58 -7.08
C SER A 1006 -61.32 24.06 -6.92
N ASP A 1007 -61.85 23.52 -5.80
CA ASP A 1007 -61.91 22.06 -5.59
C ASP A 1007 -62.59 21.32 -6.74
N LYS A 1008 -63.52 21.97 -7.46
CA LYS A 1008 -64.19 21.38 -8.63
C LYS A 1008 -63.29 21.33 -9.88
N GLU A 1009 -62.39 22.29 -10.06
CA GLU A 1009 -61.41 22.27 -11.14
C GLU A 1009 -60.29 21.25 -10.85
N LEU A 1010 -59.90 21.10 -9.58
CA LEU A 1010 -59.00 20.04 -9.12
C LEU A 1010 -59.61 18.64 -9.34
N VAL A 1011 -60.88 18.43 -9.00
CA VAL A 1011 -61.58 17.15 -9.26
C VAL A 1011 -61.72 16.91 -10.77
N ASN A 1012 -62.09 17.91 -11.58
CA ASN A 1012 -62.14 17.76 -13.03
C ASN A 1012 -60.77 17.40 -13.64
N LEU A 1013 -59.68 18.04 -13.19
CA LEU A 1013 -58.31 17.69 -13.59
C LEU A 1013 -57.94 16.27 -13.19
N TYR A 1014 -58.41 15.80 -12.03
CA TYR A 1014 -58.15 14.45 -11.53
C TYR A 1014 -58.97 13.38 -12.26
N GLU A 1015 -60.24 13.65 -12.60
CA GLU A 1015 -61.05 12.76 -13.44
C GLU A 1015 -60.53 12.72 -14.88
N LEU A 1016 -60.11 13.86 -15.45
CA LEU A 1016 -59.37 13.89 -16.74
C LEU A 1016 -58.06 13.12 -16.67
N ALA A 1017 -57.35 13.15 -15.53
CA ALA A 1017 -56.14 12.36 -15.24
C ALA A 1017 -56.40 10.86 -14.97
N ILE A 1018 -57.66 10.40 -14.97
CA ILE A 1018 -58.06 9.00 -14.70
C ILE A 1018 -58.91 8.39 -15.83
N SER A 1019 -59.49 9.18 -16.74
CA SER A 1019 -60.52 8.72 -17.70
C SER A 1019 -60.17 8.83 -19.19
N SER A 1020 -58.95 9.27 -19.53
CA SER A 1020 -58.42 9.19 -20.90
C SER A 1020 -57.71 7.85 -21.16
#